data_AF-A0A8J4S8E5-F1
#
_entry.id   AF-A0A8J4S8E5-F1
#
_cell.length_a   1.000
_cell.length_b   1.000
_cell.length_c   1.000
_cell.angle_alpha   90.00
_cell.angle_beta   90.00
_cell.angle_gamma   90.00
#
_symmetry.space_group_name_H-M   'P 1'
#
loop_
_entity.id
_entity.type
_entity.pdbx_description
1 polymer ?
#
loop_
_entity_poly.entity_id
_entity_poly.type
_entity_poly.pdbx_seq_one_letter_code
_entity_poly.pdbx_strand_id
1 'polypeptide(L)'
;MGKGPFFTAEDAKSAFNLFCCIYGVGTLGMPGNFSRAGPYLAVIAMAFMAFANVYASITMSKVMLLAPKSVKTFGDLGEWCMGKTGRWLCVISQMGSCLLIPCVFLVLGGSLLDGLFPKAFSQTTWIILMACMVLPVCLVPTLKEGAGAAFAGCLGTIIADILGVAVVMHGMSGHPSVPSPDLSFSQVAGCFGNLSLAYGAGIVIPDIQRQHSDPKRMPRVVGVTVGVISILFLVLASTAYSAVGCQISGNLLFTIYPHSETGLTNLGFAPNWGTIVLAYLFMQLHITIAFAVLINPAFYIAERVFLGMHQQVEEDLENANSYLQSSTPADLAVKESVRSSKMSYVSVADGENMHKDNLEEEAAEYRGVNAIKYVVMRIAIVIVLVIISIVLKDDFTSLADFVGASCITVNCILLPIVFYLKKSWGTVKMWEKVAGSIVVVICFVLGCYVTYTTGKELFAPSDDEVEFPYCAPERTGGSIRLNARKDLKNPSISWDSRRFLGPSKMPFFTLEDAKTSFNLFCCMYGIGTLGMPGNFSRAGPAIAVIAMLFMAFANIYASVKMSQVMLLAPKSVKTFGDLGEWSMGKWGRWLSVVSQMGSCLLIPCVFLVLGGSLLDGLFSEAFSQTTWIILMALMVLPVCLIPTLKEGAGAAFAGCMGTIIADVIGVAVVMHGMRGHPTVPSPDLKFSQVVGCFGNLALAYGAGIVIPDLQRQHSDPTRMPRVVLVTVTFISCLFLTLASTAYSAVGCQISGNLLYTIYPDSETGMTTLGFKPSWGAVVLAYLFMQLHITIAFSVIVNPAFFIAERLALGMHKKQATDIEAGLNYTESLTPAEVQSEPRRSSKMSYVSVADSEREFKDDAEAEAAEYRGGSNTVKYVVLRVVIVIILVVLAVIFQDHFSDFADFVGASCITTNCILLPIIYYLIKAWTRVPMYEKVAATIVVVICFILGCYVTYTTGKALFAPTDDDTEFPYCDSKYENQVYYNYTAEHES
;
A
#
# COMPACT_ATOMS: atom_id res chain seq x y z
N MET A 1 -29.74 -38.45 -12.65
CA MET A 1 -29.21 -37.18 -12.13
C MET A 1 -27.77 -37.42 -11.69
N GLY A 2 -26.79 -36.97 -12.48
CA GLY A 2 -25.37 -37.11 -12.10
C GLY A 2 -25.10 -36.32 -10.82
N LYS A 3 -24.42 -36.92 -9.83
CA LYS A 3 -23.94 -36.20 -8.66
C LYS A 3 -23.00 -35.10 -9.16
N GLY A 4 -23.41 -33.84 -9.01
CA GLY A 4 -22.53 -32.70 -9.28
C GLY A 4 -21.23 -32.79 -8.46
N PRO A 5 -20.18 -32.06 -8.86
CA PRO A 5 -18.89 -32.10 -8.17
C PRO A 5 -19.03 -31.76 -6.68
N PHE A 6 -18.29 -32.47 -5.83
CA PHE A 6 -18.28 -32.23 -4.38
C PHE A 6 -17.88 -30.78 -4.06
N PHE A 7 -16.86 -30.30 -4.77
CA PHE A 7 -16.23 -28.97 -4.66
C PHE A 7 -16.05 -28.37 -6.07
N THR A 8 -16.53 -27.15 -6.33
CA THR A 8 -16.44 -26.46 -7.63
C THR A 8 -15.31 -25.43 -7.65
N ALA A 9 -15.02 -24.88 -8.83
CA ALA A 9 -14.08 -23.75 -8.95
C ALA A 9 -14.58 -22.48 -8.24
N GLU A 10 -15.89 -22.28 -8.12
CA GLU A 10 -16.46 -21.19 -7.33
C GLU A 10 -16.24 -21.41 -5.83
N ASP A 11 -16.49 -22.64 -5.33
CA ASP A 11 -16.19 -23.00 -3.94
C ASP A 11 -14.71 -22.78 -3.62
N ALA A 12 -13.82 -23.13 -4.54
CA ALA A 12 -12.38 -22.94 -4.38
C ALA A 12 -11.98 -21.47 -4.24
N LYS A 13 -12.60 -20.57 -5.01
CA LYS A 13 -12.38 -19.12 -4.89
C LYS A 13 -12.89 -18.58 -3.56
N SER A 14 -14.11 -18.95 -3.16
CA SER A 14 -14.66 -18.55 -1.85
C SER A 14 -13.86 -19.12 -0.68
N ALA A 15 -13.39 -20.35 -0.80
CA ALA A 15 -12.53 -21.01 0.19
C ALA A 15 -11.17 -20.33 0.31
N PHE A 16 -10.61 -19.86 -0.80
CA PHE A 16 -9.35 -19.11 -0.84
C PHE A 16 -9.47 -17.72 -0.24
N ASN A 17 -10.56 -17.00 -0.52
CA ASN A 17 -10.84 -15.72 0.14
C ASN A 17 -10.99 -15.92 1.66
N LEU A 18 -11.77 -16.93 2.09
CA LEU A 18 -11.91 -17.28 3.50
C LEU A 18 -10.57 -17.68 4.13
N PHE A 19 -9.71 -18.38 3.39
CA PHE A 19 -8.37 -18.74 3.83
C PHE A 19 -7.52 -17.50 4.10
N CYS A 20 -7.50 -16.52 3.18
CA CYS A 20 -6.77 -15.27 3.36
C CYS A 20 -7.30 -14.44 4.54
N CYS A 21 -8.58 -14.56 4.89
CA CYS A 21 -9.16 -13.88 6.06
C CYS A 21 -8.74 -14.50 7.39
N ILE A 22 -8.59 -15.83 7.46
CA ILE A 22 -8.27 -16.55 8.71
C ILE A 22 -6.75 -16.65 8.91
N TYR A 23 -6.00 -16.90 7.83
CA TYR A 23 -4.56 -17.12 7.89
C TYR A 23 -3.81 -15.78 8.00
N GLY A 24 -3.45 -15.41 9.22
CA GLY A 24 -2.80 -14.13 9.53
C GLY A 24 -2.07 -14.17 10.88
N VAL A 25 -1.94 -13.03 11.58
CA VAL A 25 -1.20 -12.88 12.85
C VAL A 25 -1.47 -13.96 13.91
N GLY A 26 -2.65 -14.58 13.91
CA GLY A 26 -2.97 -15.70 14.80
C GLY A 26 -2.06 -16.93 14.64
N THR A 27 -1.38 -17.10 13.50
CA THR A 27 -0.38 -18.17 13.28
C THR A 27 0.79 -18.06 14.24
N LEU A 28 1.23 -16.83 14.55
CA LEU A 28 2.40 -16.55 15.37
C LEU A 28 2.24 -17.06 16.82
N GLY A 29 1.00 -17.14 17.29
CA GLY A 29 0.66 -17.64 18.62
C GLY A 29 0.58 -19.17 18.71
N MET A 30 0.53 -19.89 17.59
CA MET A 30 0.30 -21.33 17.57
C MET A 30 1.40 -22.13 18.28
N PRO A 31 2.70 -21.87 18.05
CA PRO A 31 3.76 -22.52 18.82
C PRO A 31 3.71 -22.18 20.32
N GLY A 32 3.33 -20.95 20.67
CA GLY A 32 3.12 -20.52 22.05
C GLY A 32 2.02 -21.31 22.76
N ASN A 33 0.93 -21.65 22.06
CA ASN A 33 -0.16 -22.47 22.62
C ASN A 33 0.30 -23.90 22.98
N PHE A 34 1.21 -24.48 22.19
CA PHE A 34 1.81 -25.79 22.50
C PHE A 34 2.73 -25.71 23.71
N SER A 35 3.43 -24.58 23.86
CA SER A 35 4.32 -24.31 24.98
C SER A 35 3.57 -24.06 26.28
N ARG A 36 2.35 -23.50 26.20
CA ARG A 36 1.45 -23.30 27.35
C ARG A 36 0.73 -24.57 27.81
N ALA A 37 0.13 -25.30 26.87
CA ALA A 37 -0.77 -26.41 27.19
C ALA A 37 -0.13 -27.79 27.01
N GLY A 38 1.09 -27.87 26.48
CA GLY A 38 1.67 -29.11 25.98
C GLY A 38 1.01 -29.59 24.69
N PRO A 39 1.67 -30.45 23.91
CA PRO A 39 1.22 -30.83 22.57
C PRO A 39 -0.12 -31.55 22.57
N TYR A 40 -0.37 -32.43 23.53
CA TYR A 40 -1.62 -33.21 23.59
C TYR A 40 -2.84 -32.35 23.87
N LEU A 41 -2.81 -31.50 24.90
CA LEU A 41 -3.95 -30.64 25.24
C LEU A 41 -4.10 -29.49 24.23
N ALA A 42 -3.00 -28.96 23.68
CA ALA A 42 -3.06 -27.96 22.63
C ALA A 42 -3.74 -28.51 21.36
N VAL A 43 -3.44 -29.74 20.94
CA VAL A 43 -4.14 -30.40 19.80
C VAL A 43 -5.63 -30.57 20.08
N ILE A 44 -6.01 -30.98 21.29
CA ILE A 44 -7.42 -31.11 21.68
C ILE A 44 -8.11 -29.73 21.66
N ALA A 45 -7.46 -28.71 22.20
CA ALA A 45 -7.97 -27.34 22.20
C ALA A 45 -8.13 -26.78 20.77
N MET A 46 -7.15 -26.99 19.89
CA MET A 46 -7.25 -26.62 18.48
C MET A 46 -8.39 -27.35 17.78
N ALA A 47 -8.52 -28.66 17.98
CA ALA A 47 -9.61 -29.45 17.39
C ALA A 47 -10.99 -28.97 17.86
N PHE A 48 -11.12 -28.66 19.15
CA PHE A 48 -12.34 -28.06 19.71
C PHE A 48 -12.64 -26.69 19.09
N MET A 49 -11.62 -25.82 18.97
CA MET A 49 -11.80 -24.47 18.41
C MET A 49 -12.12 -24.48 16.92
N ALA A 50 -11.50 -25.38 16.15
CA ALA A 50 -11.85 -25.62 14.76
C ALA A 50 -13.31 -26.11 14.64
N PHE A 51 -13.71 -27.08 15.47
CA PHE A 51 -15.09 -27.57 15.51
C PHE A 51 -16.09 -26.47 15.86
N ALA A 52 -15.82 -25.68 16.91
CA ALA A 52 -16.70 -24.60 17.36
C ALA A 52 -16.89 -23.53 16.27
N ASN A 53 -15.81 -23.10 15.61
CA ASN A 53 -15.87 -22.11 14.54
C ASN A 53 -16.54 -22.65 13.27
N VAL A 54 -16.27 -23.91 12.88
CA VAL A 54 -16.98 -24.55 11.75
C VAL A 54 -18.47 -24.66 12.06
N TYR A 55 -18.82 -25.15 13.25
CA TYR A 55 -20.21 -25.28 13.67
C TYR A 55 -20.91 -23.92 13.69
N ALA A 56 -20.31 -22.90 14.32
CA ALA A 56 -20.85 -21.55 14.36
C ALA A 56 -21.05 -20.96 12.96
N SER A 57 -20.07 -21.09 12.07
CA SER A 57 -20.16 -20.64 10.68
C SER A 57 -21.25 -21.35 9.88
N ILE A 58 -21.44 -22.65 10.10
CA ILE A 58 -22.55 -23.41 9.48
C ILE A 58 -23.89 -22.96 10.05
N THR A 59 -24.00 -22.73 11.36
CA THR A 59 -25.24 -22.22 11.96
C THR A 59 -25.58 -20.83 11.46
N MET A 60 -24.59 -19.94 11.31
CA MET A 60 -24.76 -18.64 10.66
C MET A 60 -25.34 -18.81 9.26
N SER A 61 -24.71 -19.70 8.48
CA SER A 61 -25.12 -19.96 7.11
C SER A 61 -26.57 -20.42 7.02
N LYS A 62 -26.98 -21.35 7.89
CA LYS A 62 -28.36 -21.82 8.00
C LYS A 62 -29.34 -20.70 8.37
N VAL A 63 -29.01 -19.85 9.34
CA VAL A 63 -29.88 -18.72 9.73
C VAL A 63 -30.06 -17.74 8.59
N MET A 64 -29.00 -17.45 7.86
CA MET A 64 -29.06 -16.53 6.72
C MET A 64 -29.91 -17.04 5.57
N LEU A 65 -29.95 -18.37 5.35
CA LEU A 65 -30.86 -18.96 4.38
C LEU A 65 -32.33 -18.81 4.78
N LEU A 66 -32.61 -18.58 6.07
CA LEU A 66 -33.97 -18.35 6.60
C LEU A 66 -34.33 -16.86 6.68
N ALA A 67 -33.33 -15.97 6.65
CA ALA A 67 -33.53 -14.54 6.81
C ALA A 67 -34.17 -13.92 5.55
N PRO A 68 -35.06 -12.92 5.70
CA PRO A 68 -35.63 -12.21 4.56
C PRO A 68 -34.55 -11.37 3.86
N LYS A 69 -34.79 -11.03 2.58
CA LYS A 69 -33.85 -10.27 1.75
C LYS A 69 -33.53 -8.86 2.29
N SER A 70 -34.36 -8.33 3.21
CA SER A 70 -34.12 -7.07 3.90
C SER A 70 -33.00 -7.12 4.94
N VAL A 71 -32.57 -8.32 5.38
CA VAL A 71 -31.48 -8.49 6.35
C VAL A 71 -30.13 -8.47 5.63
N LYS A 72 -29.50 -7.29 5.60
CA LYS A 72 -28.25 -7.03 4.86
C LYS A 72 -27.00 -7.03 5.75
N THR A 73 -27.03 -6.45 6.94
CA THR A 73 -25.84 -6.42 7.83
C THR A 73 -25.86 -7.52 8.89
N PHE A 74 -24.73 -7.73 9.57
CA PHE A 74 -24.69 -8.59 10.75
C PHE A 74 -25.54 -8.03 11.89
N GLY A 75 -25.58 -6.70 12.03
CA GLY A 75 -26.50 -6.00 12.94
C GLY A 75 -27.98 -6.26 12.63
N ASP A 76 -28.38 -6.23 11.36
CA ASP A 76 -29.76 -6.50 10.95
C ASP A 76 -30.15 -7.96 11.22
N LEU A 77 -29.19 -8.88 11.11
CA LEU A 77 -29.40 -10.29 11.46
C LEU A 77 -29.68 -10.43 12.96
N GLY A 78 -28.90 -9.75 13.79
CA GLY A 78 -29.13 -9.67 15.24
C GLY A 78 -30.50 -9.06 15.56
N GLU A 79 -30.90 -8.00 14.85
CA GLU A 79 -32.21 -7.38 15.01
C GLU A 79 -33.35 -8.34 14.66
N TRP A 80 -33.22 -9.06 13.55
CA TRP A 80 -34.23 -10.01 13.12
C TRP A 80 -34.35 -11.22 14.06
N CYS A 81 -33.24 -11.68 14.64
CA CYS A 81 -33.23 -12.83 15.55
C CYS A 81 -33.66 -12.48 16.99
N MET A 82 -33.25 -11.31 17.50
CA MET A 82 -33.43 -10.95 18.92
C MET A 82 -33.99 -9.55 19.17
N GLY A 83 -34.45 -8.83 18.14
CA GLY A 83 -34.89 -7.44 18.27
C GLY A 83 -33.71 -6.49 18.50
N LYS A 84 -34.01 -5.27 18.95
CA LYS A 84 -33.02 -4.20 19.15
C LYS A 84 -31.82 -4.62 20.01
N THR A 85 -32.03 -5.50 21.00
CA THR A 85 -30.94 -6.03 21.82
C THR A 85 -29.95 -6.86 21.01
N GLY A 86 -30.43 -7.66 20.05
CA GLY A 86 -29.56 -8.42 19.14
C GLY A 86 -28.77 -7.52 18.20
N ARG A 87 -29.39 -6.45 17.70
CA ARG A 87 -28.72 -5.44 16.86
C ARG A 87 -27.52 -4.86 17.60
N TRP A 88 -27.75 -4.34 18.81
CA TRP A 88 -26.69 -3.71 19.60
C TRP A 88 -25.64 -4.70 20.08
N LEU A 89 -26.00 -5.94 20.38
CA LEU A 89 -25.02 -6.99 20.68
C LEU A 89 -24.07 -7.18 19.50
N CYS A 90 -24.60 -7.46 18.29
CA CYS A 90 -23.78 -7.58 17.07
C CYS A 90 -22.91 -6.35 16.81
N VAL A 91 -23.49 -5.15 16.87
CA VAL A 91 -22.78 -3.90 16.57
C VAL A 91 -21.66 -3.64 17.57
N ILE A 92 -21.89 -3.81 18.87
CA ILE A 92 -20.88 -3.55 19.91
C ILE A 92 -19.76 -4.57 19.82
N SER A 93 -20.08 -5.86 19.73
CA SER A 93 -19.03 -6.87 19.63
C SER A 93 -18.27 -6.75 18.32
N GLN A 94 -18.91 -6.49 17.18
CA GLN A 94 -18.25 -6.27 15.88
C GLN A 94 -17.35 -5.03 15.91
N MET A 95 -17.82 -3.92 16.48
CA MET A 95 -17.00 -2.72 16.69
C MET A 95 -15.78 -3.04 17.58
N GLY A 96 -15.97 -3.78 18.67
CA GLY A 96 -14.89 -4.20 19.54
C GLY A 96 -13.82 -5.04 18.82
N SER A 97 -14.23 -6.03 18.02
CA SER A 97 -13.29 -6.82 17.19
C SER A 97 -12.55 -5.94 16.17
N CYS A 98 -13.28 -5.10 15.43
CA CYS A 98 -12.72 -4.26 14.37
C CYS A 98 -11.91 -3.06 14.88
N LEU A 99 -11.95 -2.74 16.17
CA LEU A 99 -11.11 -1.69 16.78
C LEU A 99 -9.91 -2.29 17.55
N LEU A 100 -10.12 -3.37 18.31
CA LEU A 100 -9.05 -3.93 19.13
C LEU A 100 -8.05 -4.78 18.34
N ILE A 101 -8.45 -5.45 17.25
CA ILE A 101 -7.49 -6.15 16.38
C ILE A 101 -6.49 -5.15 15.74
N PRO A 102 -6.93 -4.00 15.19
CA PRO A 102 -6.00 -2.93 14.79
C PRO A 102 -5.05 -2.46 15.89
N CYS A 103 -5.45 -2.47 17.18
CA CYS A 103 -4.51 -2.19 18.28
C CYS A 103 -3.42 -3.27 18.39
N VAL A 104 -3.79 -4.56 18.32
CA VAL A 104 -2.82 -5.68 18.29
C VAL A 104 -1.82 -5.49 17.14
N PHE A 105 -2.31 -5.07 15.98
CA PHE A 105 -1.48 -4.81 14.79
C PHE A 105 -0.52 -3.64 14.96
N LEU A 106 -0.97 -2.53 15.55
CA LEU A 106 -0.11 -1.39 15.84
C LEU A 106 0.99 -1.76 16.84
N VAL A 107 0.66 -2.48 17.92
CA VAL A 107 1.65 -2.92 18.91
C VAL A 107 2.65 -3.88 18.27
N LEU A 108 2.18 -4.90 17.55
CA LEU A 108 3.05 -5.87 16.88
C LEU A 108 3.96 -5.20 15.86
N GLY A 109 3.40 -4.36 14.99
CA GLY A 109 4.19 -3.64 13.99
C GLY A 109 5.19 -2.68 14.61
N GLY A 110 4.83 -2.01 15.72
CA GLY A 110 5.76 -1.21 16.50
C GLY A 110 6.93 -2.02 17.06
N SER A 111 6.68 -3.20 17.61
CA SER A 111 7.72 -4.12 18.09
C SER A 111 8.61 -4.65 16.98
N LEU A 112 8.02 -5.02 15.83
CA LEU A 112 8.79 -5.51 14.68
C LEU A 112 9.69 -4.42 14.09
N LEU A 113 9.19 -3.17 14.00
CA LEU A 113 9.97 -2.03 13.50
C LEU A 113 11.08 -1.61 14.47
N ASP A 114 10.83 -1.64 15.79
CA ASP A 114 11.86 -1.44 16.80
C ASP A 114 12.97 -2.50 16.68
N GLY A 115 12.56 -3.75 16.41
CA GLY A 115 13.50 -4.83 16.15
C GLY A 115 14.27 -4.72 14.83
N LEU A 116 13.63 -4.27 13.74
CA LEU A 116 14.29 -4.06 12.45
C LEU A 116 15.28 -2.89 12.48
N PHE A 117 14.98 -1.85 13.25
CA PHE A 117 15.75 -0.62 13.31
C PHE A 117 16.18 -0.31 14.75
N PRO A 118 17.06 -1.14 15.34
CA PRO A 118 17.49 -0.95 16.72
C PRO A 118 18.14 0.43 16.86
N LYS A 119 17.91 1.09 18.00
CA LYS A 119 18.42 2.43 18.34
C LYS A 119 17.91 3.57 17.44
N ALA A 120 17.01 3.32 16.48
CA ALA A 120 16.43 4.37 15.64
C ALA A 120 15.38 5.18 16.41
N PHE A 121 14.37 4.50 16.96
CA PHE A 121 13.31 5.09 17.77
C PHE A 121 12.77 4.07 18.78
N SER A 122 12.11 4.55 19.84
CA SER A 122 11.38 3.65 20.74
C SER A 122 10.17 3.00 20.06
N GLN A 123 9.75 1.82 20.53
CA GLN A 123 8.51 1.15 20.12
C GLN A 123 7.28 2.11 20.10
N THR A 124 7.15 3.01 21.08
CA THR A 124 6.05 4.00 21.14
C THR A 124 6.06 4.93 19.93
N THR A 125 7.25 5.39 19.55
CA THR A 125 7.41 6.23 18.36
C THR A 125 7.07 5.44 17.09
N TRP A 126 7.50 4.18 17.01
CA TRP A 126 7.18 3.30 15.87
C TRP A 126 5.68 3.04 15.73
N ILE A 127 4.94 2.87 16.83
CA ILE A 127 3.48 2.77 16.82
C ILE A 127 2.85 4.02 16.18
N ILE A 128 3.32 5.21 16.58
CA ILE A 128 2.81 6.49 16.04
C ILE A 128 3.15 6.62 14.55
N LEU A 129 4.40 6.33 14.17
CA LEU A 129 4.85 6.41 12.79
C LEU A 129 4.09 5.46 11.88
N MET A 130 3.89 4.21 12.33
CA MET A 130 3.10 3.22 11.60
C MET A 130 1.65 3.70 11.42
N ALA A 131 1.02 4.24 12.46
CA ALA A 131 -0.33 4.80 12.37
C ALA A 131 -0.41 5.96 11.36
N CYS A 132 0.59 6.84 11.34
CA CYS A 132 0.70 7.91 10.35
C CYS A 132 0.85 7.36 8.92
N MET A 133 1.60 6.27 8.72
CA MET A 133 1.79 5.63 7.41
C MET A 133 0.52 4.96 6.88
N VAL A 134 -0.30 4.34 7.74
CA VAL A 134 -1.56 3.69 7.32
C VAL A 134 -2.75 4.66 7.23
N LEU A 135 -2.65 5.84 7.84
CA LEU A 135 -3.73 6.82 7.86
C LEU A 135 -4.24 7.23 6.46
N PRO A 136 -3.40 7.50 5.43
CA PRO A 136 -3.89 7.81 4.09
C PRO A 136 -4.80 6.73 3.51
N VAL A 137 -4.47 5.45 3.74
CA VAL A 137 -5.29 4.31 3.30
C VAL A 137 -6.61 4.26 4.07
N CYS A 138 -6.58 4.56 5.37
CA CYS A 138 -7.78 4.62 6.21
C CYS A 138 -8.76 5.74 5.80
N LEU A 139 -8.25 6.80 5.16
CA LEU A 139 -9.07 7.90 4.66
C LEU A 139 -9.73 7.60 3.32
N VAL A 140 -9.33 6.52 2.64
CA VAL A 140 -9.99 6.08 1.41
C VAL A 140 -11.36 5.48 1.77
N PRO A 141 -12.47 5.99 1.20
CA PRO A 141 -13.82 5.60 1.62
C PRO A 141 -14.16 4.13 1.29
N THR A 142 -13.57 3.56 0.24
CA THR A 142 -13.83 2.19 -0.23
C THR A 142 -12.52 1.49 -0.58
N LEU A 143 -12.30 0.23 -0.17
CA LEU A 143 -11.19 -0.61 -0.66
C LEU A 143 -11.70 -1.60 -1.70
N LYS A 144 -11.83 -1.17 -2.96
CA LYS A 144 -12.41 -1.97 -4.05
C LYS A 144 -11.51 -3.10 -4.52
N GLU A 145 -10.23 -3.05 -4.19
CA GLU A 145 -9.20 -4.05 -4.57
C GLU A 145 -8.78 -4.96 -3.40
N GLY A 146 -9.59 -5.04 -2.33
CA GLY A 146 -9.28 -5.78 -1.10
C GLY A 146 -8.93 -7.27 -1.28
N ALA A 147 -9.37 -7.91 -2.37
CA ALA A 147 -9.01 -9.29 -2.73
C ALA A 147 -7.51 -9.50 -2.93
N GLY A 148 -6.88 -8.66 -3.76
CA GLY A 148 -5.46 -8.76 -4.06
C GLY A 148 -4.61 -8.39 -2.85
N ALA A 149 -5.05 -7.38 -2.10
CA ALA A 149 -4.40 -6.97 -0.86
C ALA A 149 -4.46 -8.09 0.19
N ALA A 150 -5.63 -8.68 0.45
CA ALA A 150 -5.78 -9.79 1.39
C ALA A 150 -4.92 -11.00 1.00
N PHE A 151 -4.82 -11.31 -0.29
CA PHE A 151 -3.91 -12.34 -0.78
C PHE A 151 -2.44 -12.02 -0.51
N ALA A 152 -1.99 -10.79 -0.81
CA ALA A 152 -0.62 -10.36 -0.55
C ALA A 152 -0.28 -10.43 0.96
N GLY A 153 -1.21 -10.01 1.82
CA GLY A 153 -1.06 -10.13 3.26
C GLY A 153 -0.99 -11.58 3.72
N CYS A 154 -1.85 -12.47 3.21
CA CYS A 154 -1.83 -13.89 3.53
C CYS A 154 -0.53 -14.57 3.09
N LEU A 155 -0.02 -14.24 1.89
CA LEU A 155 1.27 -14.73 1.40
C LEU A 155 2.42 -14.26 2.29
N GLY A 156 2.39 -13.00 2.74
CA GLY A 156 3.34 -12.47 3.71
C GLY A 156 3.36 -13.29 5.01
N THR A 157 2.19 -13.66 5.55
CA THR A 157 2.13 -14.52 6.74
C THR A 157 2.74 -15.90 6.50
N ILE A 158 2.38 -16.55 5.39
CA ILE A 158 2.91 -17.90 5.07
C ILE A 158 4.43 -17.86 4.97
N ILE A 159 4.99 -16.85 4.29
CA ILE A 159 6.44 -16.73 4.15
C ILE A 159 7.08 -16.44 5.52
N ALA A 160 6.54 -15.51 6.31
CA ALA A 160 7.05 -15.20 7.65
C ALA A 160 7.02 -16.42 8.58
N ASP A 161 5.95 -17.21 8.54
CA ASP A 161 5.80 -18.46 9.30
C ASP A 161 6.85 -19.50 8.90
N ILE A 162 7.03 -19.73 7.59
CA ILE A 162 8.03 -20.69 7.08
C ILE A 162 9.43 -20.27 7.49
N LEU A 163 9.79 -19.00 7.31
CA LEU A 163 11.10 -18.47 7.69
C LEU A 163 11.31 -18.56 9.20
N GLY A 164 10.31 -18.18 10.00
CA GLY A 164 10.39 -18.24 11.46
C GLY A 164 10.62 -19.65 11.97
N VAL A 165 9.84 -20.64 11.48
CA VAL A 165 10.05 -22.04 11.87
C VAL A 165 11.39 -22.57 11.35
N ALA A 166 11.80 -22.23 10.13
CA ALA A 166 13.10 -22.66 9.60
C ALA A 166 14.26 -22.17 10.45
N VAL A 167 14.22 -20.90 10.91
CA VAL A 167 15.24 -20.34 11.80
C VAL A 167 15.29 -21.08 13.13
N VAL A 168 14.14 -21.33 13.76
CA VAL A 168 14.09 -22.10 15.04
C VAL A 168 14.65 -23.50 14.86
N MET A 169 14.20 -24.22 13.82
CA MET A 169 14.63 -25.60 13.54
C MET A 169 16.12 -25.71 13.26
N HIS A 170 16.68 -24.74 12.53
CA HIS A 170 18.11 -24.72 12.21
C HIS A 170 18.96 -24.30 13.42
N GLY A 171 18.56 -23.22 14.09
CA GLY A 171 19.28 -22.66 15.23
C GLY A 171 19.38 -23.60 16.43
N MET A 172 18.36 -24.45 16.61
CA MET A 172 18.32 -25.43 17.70
C MET A 172 18.69 -26.85 17.24
N SER A 173 19.28 -27.00 16.06
CA SER A 173 19.68 -28.32 15.56
C SER A 173 20.67 -29.02 16.50
N GLY A 174 20.40 -30.29 16.82
CA GLY A 174 21.25 -31.09 17.72
C GLY A 174 20.99 -30.93 19.22
N HIS A 175 19.90 -30.26 19.61
CA HIS A 175 19.49 -30.15 21.03
C HIS A 175 19.15 -31.52 21.66
N PRO A 176 19.29 -31.69 22.99
CA PRO A 176 18.76 -32.86 23.72
C PRO A 176 17.22 -32.86 23.76
N SER A 177 16.58 -33.83 24.44
CA SER A 177 15.11 -33.85 24.56
C SER A 177 14.55 -32.52 25.09
N VAL A 178 13.54 -31.98 24.41
CA VAL A 178 12.95 -30.68 24.74
C VAL A 178 12.24 -30.68 26.11
N PRO A 179 12.29 -29.56 26.87
CA PRO A 179 11.62 -29.46 28.16
C PRO A 179 10.10 -29.46 28.00
N SER A 180 9.41 -30.12 28.95
CA SER A 180 7.95 -30.18 28.99
C SER A 180 7.38 -29.03 29.84
N PRO A 181 6.21 -28.48 29.48
CA PRO A 181 5.60 -27.40 30.25
C PRO A 181 5.02 -27.90 31.58
N ASP A 182 5.01 -27.03 32.58
CA ASP A 182 4.22 -27.25 33.78
C ASP A 182 2.74 -26.99 33.46
N LEU A 183 1.86 -27.93 33.77
CA LEU A 183 0.47 -27.91 33.31
C LEU A 183 -0.45 -27.40 34.42
N SER A 184 -0.89 -26.14 34.30
CA SER A 184 -1.98 -25.59 35.11
C SER A 184 -3.25 -25.34 34.28
N PHE A 185 -4.42 -25.35 34.94
CA PHE A 185 -5.68 -24.98 34.29
C PHE A 185 -5.61 -23.58 33.67
N SER A 186 -4.92 -22.64 34.33
CA SER A 186 -4.79 -21.26 33.84
C SER A 186 -4.02 -21.18 32.52
N GLN A 187 -2.93 -21.94 32.38
CA GLN A 187 -2.14 -21.98 31.15
C GLN A 187 -2.91 -22.64 30.00
N VAL A 188 -3.59 -23.76 30.26
CA VAL A 188 -4.39 -24.47 29.25
C VAL A 188 -5.60 -23.62 28.81
N ALA A 189 -6.29 -22.99 29.76
CA ALA A 189 -7.41 -22.10 29.46
C ALA A 189 -6.95 -20.84 28.71
N GLY A 190 -5.75 -20.31 29.03
CA GLY A 190 -5.17 -19.14 28.36
C GLY A 190 -5.01 -19.30 26.85
N CYS A 191 -4.78 -20.54 26.35
CA CYS A 191 -4.74 -20.82 24.91
C CYS A 191 -6.05 -20.46 24.17
N PHE A 192 -7.20 -20.44 24.87
CA PHE A 192 -8.49 -20.16 24.26
C PHE A 192 -8.56 -18.76 23.62
N GLY A 193 -7.93 -17.75 24.23
CA GLY A 193 -7.89 -16.39 23.70
C GLY A 193 -7.19 -16.36 22.34
N ASN A 194 -5.93 -16.80 22.29
CA ASN A 194 -5.13 -16.92 21.08
C ASN A 194 -5.83 -17.73 19.98
N LEU A 195 -6.34 -18.92 20.32
CA LEU A 195 -7.03 -19.78 19.36
C LEU A 195 -8.31 -19.15 18.83
N SER A 196 -9.05 -18.40 19.66
CA SER A 196 -10.23 -17.68 19.19
C SER A 196 -9.87 -16.54 18.25
N LEU A 197 -8.79 -15.81 18.50
CA LEU A 197 -8.25 -14.81 17.58
C LEU A 197 -7.87 -15.45 16.24
N ALA A 198 -7.17 -16.58 16.27
CA ALA A 198 -6.65 -17.22 15.06
C ALA A 198 -7.70 -17.89 14.18
N TYR A 199 -8.78 -18.45 14.75
CA TYR A 199 -9.86 -19.06 13.97
C TYR A 199 -11.03 -18.09 13.65
N GLY A 200 -10.95 -16.84 14.14
CA GLY A 200 -12.05 -15.89 14.11
C GLY A 200 -12.36 -15.26 12.76
N ALA A 201 -13.18 -15.91 11.92
CA ALA A 201 -13.68 -15.33 10.65
C ALA A 201 -15.20 -15.34 10.49
N GLY A 202 -15.95 -15.63 11.57
CA GLY A 202 -17.41 -15.72 11.54
C GLY A 202 -18.13 -14.47 11.01
N ILE A 203 -17.52 -13.29 11.18
CA ILE A 203 -18.06 -12.01 10.69
C ILE A 203 -18.05 -11.87 9.17
N VAL A 204 -17.20 -12.60 8.45
CA VAL A 204 -17.06 -12.52 6.98
C VAL A 204 -17.98 -13.53 6.27
N ILE A 205 -18.39 -14.59 6.97
CA ILE A 205 -19.20 -15.68 6.41
C ILE A 205 -20.50 -15.18 5.75
N PRO A 206 -21.25 -14.23 6.34
CA PRO A 206 -22.44 -13.68 5.71
C PRO A 206 -22.21 -13.11 4.31
N ASP A 207 -21.11 -12.39 4.13
CA ASP A 207 -20.82 -11.71 2.89
C ASP A 207 -20.33 -12.67 1.82
N ILE A 208 -19.49 -13.65 2.21
CA ILE A 208 -19.05 -14.74 1.31
C ILE A 208 -20.26 -15.55 0.85
N GLN A 209 -21.19 -15.85 1.75
CA GLN A 209 -22.38 -16.62 1.42
C GLN A 209 -23.29 -15.94 0.41
N ARG A 210 -23.49 -14.62 0.54
CA ARG A 210 -24.34 -13.85 -0.39
C ARG A 210 -23.78 -13.79 -1.81
N GLN A 211 -22.47 -13.95 -1.96
CA GLN A 211 -21.79 -13.97 -3.26
C GLN A 211 -21.88 -15.31 -3.97
N HIS A 212 -22.00 -16.38 -3.18
CA HIS A 212 -21.97 -17.71 -3.73
C HIS A 212 -23.25 -17.98 -4.52
N SER A 213 -23.12 -18.42 -5.77
CA SER A 213 -24.25 -18.70 -6.66
C SER A 213 -25.19 -19.77 -6.10
N ASP A 214 -24.65 -20.70 -5.30
CA ASP A 214 -25.43 -21.66 -4.51
C ASP A 214 -25.06 -21.56 -3.01
N PRO A 215 -25.71 -20.67 -2.24
CA PRO A 215 -25.40 -20.46 -0.82
C PRO A 215 -25.49 -21.73 0.05
N LYS A 216 -26.19 -22.78 -0.38
CA LYS A 216 -26.32 -24.04 0.35
C LYS A 216 -25.01 -24.83 0.42
N ARG A 217 -24.00 -24.48 -0.38
CA ARG A 217 -22.69 -25.13 -0.42
C ARG A 217 -21.68 -24.56 0.56
N MET A 218 -22.00 -23.44 1.22
CA MET A 218 -21.14 -22.78 2.21
C MET A 218 -20.62 -23.70 3.33
N PRO A 219 -21.39 -24.65 3.89
CA PRO A 219 -20.85 -25.60 4.86
C PRO A 219 -19.64 -26.40 4.35
N ARG A 220 -19.59 -26.71 3.05
CA ARG A 220 -18.46 -27.44 2.44
C ARG A 220 -17.25 -26.51 2.28
N VAL A 221 -17.48 -25.28 1.81
CA VAL A 221 -16.45 -24.24 1.68
C VAL A 221 -15.76 -24.02 3.03
N VAL A 222 -16.54 -23.75 4.08
CA VAL A 222 -16.02 -23.53 5.43
C VAL A 222 -15.29 -24.75 5.97
N GLY A 223 -15.89 -25.94 5.84
CA GLY A 223 -15.29 -27.17 6.36
C GLY A 223 -13.94 -27.51 5.71
N VAL A 224 -13.83 -27.36 4.39
CA VAL A 224 -12.56 -27.57 3.67
C VAL A 224 -11.53 -26.51 4.08
N THR A 225 -11.89 -25.23 4.10
CA THR A 225 -10.96 -24.14 4.44
C THR A 225 -10.43 -24.27 5.86
N VAL A 226 -11.30 -24.40 6.87
CA VAL A 226 -10.87 -24.50 8.28
C VAL A 226 -10.10 -25.80 8.53
N GLY A 227 -10.43 -26.88 7.80
CA GLY A 227 -9.66 -28.13 7.84
C GLY A 227 -8.23 -27.94 7.36
N VAL A 228 -8.02 -27.30 6.19
CA VAL A 228 -6.68 -26.99 5.66
C VAL A 228 -5.90 -26.10 6.62
N ILE A 229 -6.53 -25.05 7.16
CA ILE A 229 -5.89 -24.13 8.12
C ILE A 229 -5.47 -24.87 9.38
N SER A 230 -6.32 -25.74 9.91
CA SER A 230 -6.00 -26.52 11.12
C SER A 230 -4.80 -27.45 10.91
N ILE A 231 -4.65 -28.02 9.70
CA ILE A 231 -3.47 -28.81 9.34
C ILE A 231 -2.22 -27.92 9.32
N LEU A 232 -2.30 -26.72 8.72
CA LEU A 232 -1.17 -25.79 8.68
C LEU A 232 -0.78 -25.30 10.09
N PHE A 233 -1.76 -24.93 10.93
CA PHE A 233 -1.51 -24.54 12.32
C PHE A 233 -0.89 -25.67 13.12
N LEU A 234 -1.35 -26.91 12.93
CA LEU A 234 -0.76 -28.08 13.58
C LEU A 234 0.70 -28.27 13.15
N VAL A 235 0.99 -28.22 11.84
CA VAL A 235 2.36 -28.35 11.31
C VAL A 235 3.25 -27.24 11.85
N LEU A 236 2.79 -25.99 11.83
CA LEU A 236 3.52 -24.83 12.34
C LEU A 236 3.86 -25.01 13.82
N ALA A 237 2.85 -25.31 14.65
CA ALA A 237 3.00 -25.43 16.08
C ALA A 237 3.85 -26.64 16.49
N SER A 238 3.60 -27.81 15.90
CA SER A 238 4.34 -29.03 16.24
C SER A 238 5.80 -28.95 15.83
N THR A 239 6.09 -28.36 14.66
CA THR A 239 7.46 -28.25 14.17
C THR A 239 8.27 -27.31 15.06
N ALA A 240 7.75 -26.11 15.33
CA ALA A 240 8.40 -25.17 16.24
C ALA A 240 8.55 -25.76 17.66
N TYR A 241 7.48 -26.31 18.25
CA TYR A 241 7.55 -26.93 19.58
C TYR A 241 8.56 -28.08 19.65
N SER A 242 8.70 -28.88 18.59
CA SER A 242 9.65 -30.00 18.56
C SER A 242 11.11 -29.57 18.70
N ALA A 243 11.43 -28.31 18.38
CA ALA A 243 12.78 -27.77 18.48
C ALA A 243 13.13 -27.19 19.86
N VAL A 244 12.15 -26.82 20.68
CA VAL A 244 12.39 -25.91 21.84
C VAL A 244 11.47 -26.15 23.04
N GLY A 245 10.42 -26.98 22.91
CA GLY A 245 9.53 -27.32 24.02
C GLY A 245 8.83 -26.09 24.63
N CYS A 246 8.83 -25.99 25.97
CA CYS A 246 8.20 -24.88 26.70
C CYS A 246 8.89 -23.50 26.53
N GLN A 247 10.06 -23.43 25.88
CA GLN A 247 10.89 -22.23 25.83
C GLN A 247 10.53 -21.25 24.69
N ILE A 248 9.51 -21.57 23.87
CA ILE A 248 8.99 -20.63 22.88
C ILE A 248 8.29 -19.46 23.58
N SER A 249 8.60 -18.24 23.13
CA SER A 249 7.86 -17.06 23.57
C SER A 249 6.42 -17.09 23.03
N GLY A 250 5.51 -16.30 23.60
CA GLY A 250 4.10 -16.26 23.15
C GLY A 250 3.88 -15.94 21.67
N ASN A 251 4.92 -15.51 20.95
CA ASN A 251 4.92 -15.20 19.52
C ASN A 251 6.16 -15.81 18.83
N LEU A 252 5.96 -16.51 17.72
CA LEU A 252 7.05 -17.14 16.95
C LEU A 252 8.14 -16.13 16.53
N LEU A 253 7.77 -14.93 16.08
CA LEU A 253 8.74 -13.94 15.60
C LEU A 253 9.59 -13.36 16.74
N PHE A 254 9.01 -13.17 17.92
CA PHE A 254 9.76 -12.71 19.09
C PHE A 254 10.77 -13.76 19.58
N THR A 255 10.55 -15.03 19.24
CA THR A 255 11.45 -16.14 19.59
C THR A 255 12.73 -16.17 18.75
N ILE A 256 12.64 -15.77 17.48
CA ILE A 256 13.78 -15.81 16.53
C ILE A 256 14.62 -14.53 16.55
N TYR A 257 14.17 -13.49 17.26
CA TYR A 257 14.83 -12.20 17.26
C TYR A 257 16.11 -12.22 18.11
N PRO A 258 17.25 -11.76 17.59
CA PRO A 258 18.47 -11.62 18.38
C PRO A 258 18.45 -10.36 19.25
N HIS A 259 18.94 -10.44 20.48
CA HIS A 259 19.21 -9.26 21.29
C HIS A 259 20.28 -8.38 20.63
N SER A 260 20.06 -7.07 20.63
CA SER A 260 20.95 -6.10 19.97
C SER A 260 22.35 -5.99 20.60
N GLU A 261 22.51 -6.42 21.86
CA GLU A 261 23.80 -6.40 22.56
C GLU A 261 24.59 -7.71 22.42
N THR A 262 23.90 -8.86 22.45
CA THR A 262 24.56 -10.17 22.45
C THR A 262 24.59 -10.82 21.06
N GLY A 263 23.73 -10.39 20.13
CA GLY A 263 23.54 -11.03 18.82
C GLY A 263 22.87 -12.41 18.91
N LEU A 264 22.43 -12.84 20.10
CA LEU A 264 21.82 -14.14 20.36
C LEU A 264 20.32 -13.99 20.59
N THR A 265 19.54 -14.97 20.14
CA THR A 265 18.12 -15.06 20.46
C THR A 265 17.90 -15.36 21.94
N ASN A 266 16.66 -15.23 22.43
CA ASN A 266 16.26 -15.72 23.76
C ASN A 266 16.56 -17.21 23.95
N LEU A 267 16.69 -17.97 22.86
CA LEU A 267 17.04 -19.40 22.86
C LEU A 267 18.56 -19.64 22.88
N GLY A 268 19.37 -18.58 22.83
CA GLY A 268 20.83 -18.65 22.97
C GLY A 268 21.61 -18.96 21.68
N PHE A 269 20.97 -18.93 20.49
CA PHE A 269 21.65 -19.11 19.20
C PHE A 269 21.69 -17.80 18.40
N ALA A 270 22.69 -17.64 17.54
CA ALA A 270 22.80 -16.51 16.61
C ALA A 270 22.03 -16.83 15.31
N PRO A 271 20.91 -16.13 15.00
CA PRO A 271 20.15 -16.37 13.79
C PRO A 271 20.82 -15.70 12.58
N ASN A 272 20.54 -16.21 11.37
CA ASN A 272 20.92 -15.49 10.15
C ASN A 272 20.11 -14.19 10.04
N TRP A 273 20.78 -13.05 10.13
CA TRP A 273 20.13 -11.73 10.17
C TRP A 273 19.20 -11.48 8.98
N GLY A 274 19.65 -11.75 7.75
CA GLY A 274 18.81 -11.57 6.56
C GLY A 274 17.51 -12.36 6.59
N THR A 275 17.53 -13.57 7.14
CA THR A 275 16.32 -14.39 7.28
C THR A 275 15.33 -13.79 8.28
N ILE A 276 15.82 -13.20 9.38
CA ILE A 276 15.00 -12.48 10.36
C ILE A 276 14.37 -11.25 9.72
N VAL A 277 15.18 -10.44 9.02
CA VAL A 277 14.71 -9.24 8.32
C VAL A 277 13.58 -9.59 7.36
N LEU A 278 13.72 -10.66 6.55
CA LEU A 278 12.65 -11.09 5.65
C LEU A 278 11.37 -11.50 6.40
N ALA A 279 11.48 -12.33 7.43
CA ALA A 279 10.31 -12.75 8.22
C ALA A 279 9.56 -11.54 8.80
N TYR A 280 10.32 -10.56 9.30
CA TYR A 280 9.78 -9.34 9.88
C TYR A 280 9.14 -8.43 8.83
N LEU A 281 9.79 -8.22 7.68
CA LEU A 281 9.23 -7.41 6.59
C LEU A 281 7.96 -8.03 6.00
N PHE A 282 7.91 -9.35 5.80
CA PHE A 282 6.70 -10.03 5.31
C PHE A 282 5.55 -10.00 6.32
N MET A 283 5.85 -10.10 7.61
CA MET A 283 4.84 -9.90 8.64
C MET A 283 4.39 -8.43 8.71
N GLN A 284 5.30 -7.48 8.58
CA GLN A 284 4.97 -6.05 8.54
C GLN A 284 4.05 -5.72 7.36
N LEU A 285 4.30 -6.33 6.20
CA LEU A 285 3.41 -6.25 5.03
C LEU A 285 2.00 -6.76 5.36
N HIS A 286 1.89 -7.94 5.97
CA HIS A 286 0.60 -8.49 6.39
C HIS A 286 -0.15 -7.55 7.33
N ILE A 287 0.51 -7.09 8.41
CA ILE A 287 -0.10 -6.25 9.45
C ILE A 287 -0.59 -4.92 8.85
N THR A 288 0.21 -4.31 7.98
CA THR A 288 -0.13 -3.02 7.34
C THR A 288 -1.39 -3.15 6.47
N ILE A 289 -1.47 -4.23 5.67
CA ILE A 289 -2.64 -4.50 4.82
C ILE A 289 -3.86 -4.87 5.68
N ALA A 290 -3.68 -5.79 6.62
CA ALA A 290 -4.76 -6.30 7.47
C ALA A 290 -5.36 -5.18 8.34
N PHE A 291 -4.54 -4.23 8.81
CA PHE A 291 -5.01 -3.04 9.54
C PHE A 291 -6.02 -2.25 8.71
N ALA A 292 -5.69 -1.89 7.47
CA ALA A 292 -6.57 -1.13 6.60
C ALA A 292 -7.86 -1.89 6.27
N VAL A 293 -7.79 -3.21 6.09
CA VAL A 293 -8.97 -4.04 5.78
C VAL A 293 -9.90 -4.19 6.99
N LEU A 294 -9.36 -4.42 8.20
CA LEU A 294 -10.16 -4.71 9.40
C LEU A 294 -10.74 -3.48 10.08
N ILE A 295 -10.16 -2.30 9.90
CA ILE A 295 -10.67 -1.05 10.49
C ILE A 295 -11.87 -0.47 9.71
N ASN A 296 -11.97 -0.74 8.41
CA ASN A 296 -13.02 -0.18 7.56
C ASN A 296 -14.46 -0.48 8.03
N PRO A 297 -14.83 -1.70 8.45
CA PRO A 297 -16.15 -1.96 9.00
C PRO A 297 -16.46 -1.08 10.23
N ALA A 298 -15.47 -0.84 11.09
CA ALA A 298 -15.63 0.06 12.23
C ALA A 298 -15.89 1.50 11.77
N PHE A 299 -15.23 1.97 10.70
CA PHE A 299 -15.53 3.27 10.10
C PHE A 299 -16.97 3.34 9.58
N TYR A 300 -17.43 2.37 8.78
CA TYR A 300 -18.80 2.36 8.27
C TYR A 300 -19.84 2.38 9.39
N ILE A 301 -19.65 1.55 10.42
CA ILE A 301 -20.57 1.51 11.57
C ILE A 301 -20.53 2.83 12.35
N ALA A 302 -19.35 3.40 12.57
CA ALA A 302 -19.20 4.69 13.26
C ALA A 302 -19.83 5.85 12.46
N GLU A 303 -19.64 5.88 11.14
CA GLU A 303 -20.24 6.88 10.24
C GLU A 303 -21.77 6.78 10.28
N ARG A 304 -22.30 5.55 10.29
CA ARG A 304 -23.74 5.31 10.43
C ARG A 304 -24.28 5.78 11.79
N VAL A 305 -23.61 5.43 12.88
CA VAL A 305 -24.08 5.70 14.25
C VAL A 305 -23.92 7.17 14.64
N PHE A 306 -22.78 7.80 14.31
CA PHE A 306 -22.45 9.15 14.77
C PHE A 306 -22.74 10.25 13.74
N LEU A 307 -22.62 9.96 12.45
CA LEU A 307 -22.83 10.96 11.39
C LEU A 307 -24.16 10.81 10.65
N GLY A 308 -24.87 9.68 10.86
CA GLY A 308 -26.13 9.38 10.18
C GLY A 308 -25.97 9.06 8.69
N MET A 309 -24.78 8.66 8.26
CA MET A 309 -24.49 8.21 6.88
C MET A 309 -24.93 6.75 6.69
N HIS A 310 -24.95 6.23 5.46
CA HIS A 310 -25.23 4.82 5.15
C HIS A 310 -26.54 4.28 5.75
N GLN A 311 -27.58 5.12 5.82
CA GLN A 311 -28.91 4.72 6.32
C GLN A 311 -29.71 4.00 5.24
N GLN A 312 -30.60 3.08 5.64
CA GLN A 312 -31.56 2.48 4.72
C GLN A 312 -32.65 3.51 4.36
N VAL A 313 -32.95 3.64 3.08
CA VAL A 313 -34.04 4.51 2.58
C VAL A 313 -35.39 3.85 2.90
N GLU A 314 -36.32 4.58 3.53
CA GLU A 314 -37.64 4.09 3.98
C GLU A 314 -38.48 3.45 2.85
N GLU A 315 -38.31 3.91 1.60
CA GLU A 315 -39.04 3.45 0.41
C GLU A 315 -38.79 1.96 0.08
N ASP A 316 -37.59 1.44 0.36
CA ASP A 316 -37.25 0.03 0.19
C ASP A 316 -37.95 -0.87 1.24
N LEU A 317 -38.23 -0.32 2.43
CA LEU A 317 -38.90 -1.02 3.53
C LEU A 317 -40.41 -1.17 3.24
N GLU A 318 -41.04 -0.14 2.68
CA GLU A 318 -42.45 -0.18 2.25
C GLU A 318 -42.64 -1.08 1.03
N ASN A 319 -41.74 -1.04 0.05
CA ASN A 319 -41.79 -1.92 -1.12
C ASN A 319 -41.53 -3.40 -0.77
N ALA A 320 -40.64 -3.69 0.18
CA ALA A 320 -40.42 -5.05 0.67
C ALA A 320 -41.62 -5.59 1.47
N ASN A 321 -42.26 -4.75 2.30
CA ASN A 321 -43.46 -5.12 3.04
C ASN A 321 -44.69 -5.27 2.14
N SER A 322 -44.84 -4.46 1.09
CA SER A 322 -45.93 -4.58 0.11
C SER A 322 -45.79 -5.84 -0.78
N TYR A 323 -44.57 -6.24 -1.13
CA TYR A 323 -44.30 -7.51 -1.82
C TYR A 323 -44.56 -8.74 -0.93
N LEU A 324 -44.25 -8.66 0.37
CA LEU A 324 -44.53 -9.72 1.34
C LEU A 324 -46.02 -9.88 1.66
N GLN A 325 -46.81 -8.80 1.58
CA GLN A 325 -48.26 -8.86 1.74
C GLN A 325 -49.01 -9.37 0.49
N SER A 326 -48.38 -9.34 -0.68
CA SER A 326 -49.02 -9.70 -1.96
C SER A 326 -48.68 -11.11 -2.48
N SER A 327 -47.87 -11.91 -1.77
CA SER A 327 -47.43 -13.23 -2.24
C SER A 327 -48.16 -14.39 -1.54
N THR A 328 -49.00 -15.12 -2.29
CA THR A 328 -49.64 -16.40 -1.89
C THR A 328 -48.68 -17.60 -2.07
N PRO A 329 -48.85 -18.71 -1.30
CA PRO A 329 -47.85 -19.80 -1.21
C PRO A 329 -47.60 -20.64 -2.48
N ALA A 330 -48.30 -20.38 -3.59
CA ALA A 330 -48.27 -21.22 -4.79
C ALA A 330 -47.36 -20.70 -5.91
N ASP A 331 -46.98 -19.41 -5.92
CA ASP A 331 -46.18 -18.81 -7.01
C ASP A 331 -44.65 -18.88 -6.79
N LEU A 332 -44.19 -19.72 -5.86
CA LEU A 332 -42.76 -19.93 -5.59
C LEU A 332 -42.03 -20.77 -6.66
N ALA A 333 -42.71 -21.19 -7.72
CA ALA A 333 -42.11 -21.80 -8.89
C ALA A 333 -42.19 -20.82 -10.07
N VAL A 334 -41.05 -20.50 -10.67
CA VAL A 334 -40.88 -19.64 -11.86
C VAL A 334 -40.72 -18.13 -11.57
N LYS A 335 -39.56 -17.76 -11.04
CA LYS A 335 -38.70 -16.67 -11.58
C LYS A 335 -37.33 -16.73 -10.89
N GLU A 336 -36.53 -17.72 -11.29
CA GLU A 336 -35.07 -17.65 -11.11
C GLU A 336 -34.52 -16.54 -12.02
N SER A 337 -34.54 -15.30 -11.55
CA SER A 337 -33.64 -14.29 -12.11
C SER A 337 -32.24 -14.61 -11.59
N VAL A 338 -31.44 -15.26 -12.42
CA VAL A 338 -30.01 -15.52 -12.24
C VAL A 338 -29.30 -14.22 -11.84
N ARG A 339 -29.04 -14.02 -10.55
CA ARG A 339 -28.25 -12.89 -10.05
C ARG A 339 -26.81 -13.36 -9.94
N SER A 340 -26.09 -13.34 -11.07
CA SER A 340 -24.63 -13.44 -11.08
C SER A 340 -24.08 -12.12 -10.54
N SER A 341 -23.80 -12.06 -9.23
CA SER A 341 -22.98 -10.99 -8.66
C SER A 341 -21.53 -11.25 -9.09
N LYS A 342 -21.09 -10.52 -10.12
CA LYS A 342 -19.77 -10.71 -10.76
C LYS A 342 -18.63 -9.96 -10.04
N MET A 343 -18.84 -9.52 -8.80
CA MET A 343 -17.88 -8.77 -8.00
C MET A 343 -17.54 -9.57 -6.73
N SER A 344 -16.28 -9.96 -6.59
CA SER A 344 -15.76 -10.67 -5.41
C SER A 344 -15.68 -9.70 -4.24
N TYR A 345 -16.61 -9.76 -3.30
CA TYR A 345 -16.51 -8.99 -2.04
C TYR A 345 -15.59 -9.72 -1.08
N VAL A 346 -14.62 -9.00 -0.54
CA VAL A 346 -13.55 -9.57 0.27
C VAL A 346 -13.53 -8.98 1.69
N SER A 347 -14.22 -7.87 1.93
CA SER A 347 -14.20 -7.21 3.24
C SER A 347 -15.57 -7.21 3.92
N VAL A 348 -15.57 -7.25 5.27
CA VAL A 348 -16.77 -7.03 6.10
C VAL A 348 -17.36 -5.63 5.88
N ALA A 349 -16.54 -4.68 5.43
CA ALA A 349 -16.98 -3.32 5.10
C ALA A 349 -17.96 -3.34 3.92
N ASP A 350 -17.72 -4.22 2.95
CA ASP A 350 -18.64 -4.44 1.83
C ASP A 350 -20.00 -5.00 2.31
N GLY A 351 -20.04 -5.73 3.42
CA GLY A 351 -21.27 -6.20 4.06
C GLY A 351 -22.04 -5.11 4.78
N GLU A 352 -21.35 -4.09 5.29
CA GLU A 352 -21.95 -2.94 5.95
C GLU A 352 -22.41 -1.84 4.98
N ASN A 353 -21.89 -1.79 3.76
CA ASN A 353 -22.30 -0.80 2.77
C ASN A 353 -23.73 -1.04 2.26
N MET A 354 -24.64 -0.08 2.50
CA MET A 354 -26.05 -0.16 2.06
C MET A 354 -26.24 0.13 0.56
N HIS A 355 -25.37 0.95 -0.03
CA HIS A 355 -25.42 1.42 -1.42
C HIS A 355 -24.55 0.59 -2.37
N LYS A 356 -24.19 -0.63 -1.96
CA LYS A 356 -23.25 -1.53 -2.65
C LYS A 356 -23.54 -1.78 -4.13
N ASP A 357 -24.82 -1.79 -4.50
CA ASP A 357 -25.28 -2.01 -5.88
C ASP A 357 -25.34 -0.70 -6.69
N ASN A 358 -25.14 0.47 -6.06
CA ASN A 358 -25.20 1.80 -6.69
C ASN A 358 -24.01 2.69 -6.30
N LEU A 359 -22.91 2.55 -7.06
CA LEU A 359 -21.65 3.26 -6.84
C LEU A 359 -21.76 4.79 -6.86
N GLU A 360 -22.76 5.34 -7.55
CA GLU A 360 -22.95 6.79 -7.62
C GLU A 360 -23.55 7.37 -6.33
N GLU A 361 -24.46 6.64 -5.70
CA GLU A 361 -25.08 7.03 -4.42
C GLU A 361 -24.08 6.94 -3.26
N GLU A 362 -23.29 5.87 -3.22
CA GLU A 362 -22.19 5.73 -2.27
C GLU A 362 -21.18 6.88 -2.40
N ALA A 363 -20.71 7.17 -3.62
CA ALA A 363 -19.77 8.25 -3.85
C ALA A 363 -20.37 9.64 -3.58
N ALA A 364 -21.70 9.79 -3.59
CA ALA A 364 -22.37 11.03 -3.25
C ALA A 364 -22.38 11.30 -1.74
N GLU A 365 -22.50 10.26 -0.91
CA GLU A 365 -22.51 10.41 0.56
C GLU A 365 -21.18 10.98 1.11
N TYR A 366 -20.05 10.64 0.47
CA TYR A 366 -18.71 11.11 0.85
C TYR A 366 -18.34 12.50 0.28
N ARG A 367 -19.27 13.23 -0.34
CA ARG A 367 -19.04 14.57 -0.92
C ARG A 367 -19.58 15.70 -0.04
N GLY A 368 -19.16 16.94 -0.36
CA GLY A 368 -19.68 18.15 0.27
C GLY A 368 -19.33 18.26 1.75
N VAL A 369 -20.32 18.61 2.59
CA VAL A 369 -20.11 18.82 4.04
C VAL A 369 -19.79 17.52 4.78
N ASN A 370 -20.28 16.38 4.28
CA ASN A 370 -20.01 15.08 4.88
C ASN A 370 -18.54 14.66 4.73
N ALA A 371 -17.85 15.16 3.69
CA ALA A 371 -16.45 14.87 3.44
C ALA A 371 -15.55 15.22 4.64
N ILE A 372 -15.74 16.42 5.21
CA ILE A 372 -14.96 16.88 6.36
C ILE A 372 -15.33 16.07 7.61
N LYS A 373 -16.62 15.77 7.80
CA LYS A 373 -17.11 15.05 8.98
C LYS A 373 -16.52 13.64 9.07
N TYR A 374 -16.56 12.86 7.99
CA TYR A 374 -16.04 11.49 8.03
C TYR A 374 -14.51 11.48 8.18
N VAL A 375 -13.79 12.36 7.48
CA VAL A 375 -12.31 12.45 7.60
C VAL A 375 -11.90 12.75 9.03
N VAL A 376 -12.52 13.75 9.68
CA VAL A 376 -12.22 14.09 11.08
C VAL A 376 -12.55 12.93 12.02
N MET A 377 -13.67 12.24 11.80
CA MET A 377 -14.07 11.10 12.62
C MET A 377 -13.11 9.91 12.48
N ARG A 378 -12.70 9.57 11.24
CA ARG A 378 -11.73 8.50 10.99
C ARG A 378 -10.37 8.81 11.61
N ILE A 379 -9.87 10.05 11.48
CA ILE A 379 -8.64 10.50 12.15
C ILE A 379 -8.77 10.37 13.66
N ALA A 380 -9.89 10.80 14.24
CA ALA A 380 -10.13 10.70 15.68
C ALA A 380 -10.13 9.24 16.17
N ILE A 381 -10.76 8.33 15.42
CA ILE A 381 -10.75 6.89 15.73
C ILE A 381 -9.31 6.36 15.70
N VAL A 382 -8.54 6.65 14.66
CA VAL A 382 -7.13 6.21 14.56
C VAL A 382 -6.29 6.75 15.72
N ILE A 383 -6.46 8.02 16.11
CA ILE A 383 -5.76 8.60 17.28
C ILE A 383 -6.10 7.85 18.56
N VAL A 384 -7.38 7.53 18.79
CA VAL A 384 -7.80 6.75 19.96
C VAL A 384 -7.16 5.37 19.96
N LEU A 385 -7.11 4.70 18.80
CA LEU A 385 -6.46 3.40 18.66
C LEU A 385 -4.96 3.48 18.98
N VAL A 386 -4.27 4.53 18.52
CA VAL A 386 -2.85 4.76 18.84
C VAL A 386 -2.65 4.93 20.34
N ILE A 387 -3.48 5.72 21.01
CA ILE A 387 -3.39 5.93 22.47
C ILE A 387 -3.58 4.59 23.19
N ILE A 388 -4.60 3.82 22.82
CA ILE A 388 -4.86 2.49 23.39
C ILE A 388 -3.65 1.58 23.16
N SER A 389 -3.12 1.51 21.94
CA SER A 389 -1.95 0.70 21.62
C SER A 389 -0.72 1.07 22.43
N ILE A 390 -0.45 2.37 22.63
CA ILE A 390 0.69 2.83 23.43
C ILE A 390 0.54 2.43 24.90
N VAL A 391 -0.66 2.50 25.46
CA VAL A 391 -0.93 2.12 26.85
C VAL A 391 -0.82 0.61 27.05
N LEU A 392 -1.13 -0.18 26.02
CA LEU A 392 -1.24 -1.65 26.09
C LEU A 392 -0.05 -2.38 25.44
N LYS A 393 1.01 -1.66 25.07
CA LYS A 393 2.11 -2.20 24.23
C LYS A 393 3.00 -3.22 24.95
N ASP A 394 3.11 -3.12 26.28
CA ASP A 394 4.06 -3.90 27.08
C ASP A 394 3.58 -5.35 27.29
N ASP A 395 2.26 -5.61 27.20
CA ASP A 395 1.63 -6.93 27.37
C ASP A 395 0.96 -7.43 26.08
N PHE A 396 1.71 -7.43 24.96
CA PHE A 396 1.19 -7.80 23.63
C PHE A 396 0.40 -9.12 23.63
N THR A 397 0.93 -10.15 24.28
CA THR A 397 0.31 -11.48 24.28
C THR A 397 -1.02 -11.48 25.02
N SER A 398 -1.10 -10.81 26.19
CA SER A 398 -2.35 -10.70 26.95
C SER A 398 -3.37 -9.82 26.22
N LEU A 399 -2.94 -8.79 25.50
CA LEU A 399 -3.79 -8.02 24.60
C LEU A 399 -4.40 -8.91 23.50
N ALA A 400 -3.58 -9.69 22.78
CA ALA A 400 -4.06 -10.60 21.74
C ALA A 400 -5.07 -11.64 22.29
N ASP A 401 -4.75 -12.23 23.44
CA ASP A 401 -5.61 -13.21 24.11
C ASP A 401 -6.93 -12.59 24.60
N PHE A 402 -6.89 -11.35 25.13
CA PHE A 402 -8.07 -10.58 25.54
C PHE A 402 -9.01 -10.32 24.35
N VAL A 403 -8.47 -9.89 23.20
CA VAL A 403 -9.26 -9.61 22.00
C VAL A 403 -9.95 -10.87 21.46
N GLY A 404 -9.23 -11.99 21.45
CA GLY A 404 -9.76 -13.29 21.04
C GLY A 404 -10.88 -13.80 21.94
N ALA A 405 -10.63 -13.81 23.26
CA ALA A 405 -11.57 -14.34 24.25
C ALA A 405 -12.86 -13.51 24.41
N SER A 406 -12.80 -12.22 24.10
CA SER A 406 -13.92 -11.29 24.26
C SER A 406 -14.74 -11.15 22.98
N CYS A 407 -14.51 -10.10 22.19
CA CYS A 407 -15.35 -9.69 21.08
C CYS A 407 -15.41 -10.74 19.96
N ILE A 408 -14.28 -11.42 19.67
CA ILE A 408 -14.22 -12.42 18.61
C ILE A 408 -15.03 -13.66 18.99
N THR A 409 -14.89 -14.16 20.23
CA THR A 409 -15.70 -15.29 20.72
C THR A 409 -17.20 -14.98 20.64
N VAL A 410 -17.62 -13.77 21.03
CA VAL A 410 -19.02 -13.34 20.96
C VAL A 410 -19.53 -13.34 19.52
N ASN A 411 -18.81 -12.71 18.59
CA ASN A 411 -19.24 -12.56 17.19
C ASN A 411 -19.16 -13.84 16.37
N CYS A 412 -18.04 -14.56 16.50
CA CYS A 412 -17.70 -15.66 15.61
C CYS A 412 -18.24 -17.00 16.09
N ILE A 413 -18.54 -17.14 17.39
CA ILE A 413 -18.99 -18.40 17.99
C ILE A 413 -20.37 -18.26 18.64
N LEU A 414 -20.52 -17.37 19.64
CA LEU A 414 -21.71 -17.35 20.49
C LEU A 414 -22.97 -16.87 19.75
N LEU A 415 -22.94 -15.66 19.18
CA LEU A 415 -24.09 -15.07 18.50
C LEU A 415 -24.61 -15.92 17.33
N PRO A 416 -23.77 -16.46 16.42
CA PRO A 416 -24.23 -17.33 15.33
C PRO A 416 -25.06 -18.53 15.81
N ILE A 417 -24.56 -19.23 16.84
CA ILE A 417 -25.21 -20.42 17.37
C ILE A 417 -26.51 -20.03 18.10
N VAL A 418 -26.48 -18.97 18.90
CA VAL A 418 -27.67 -18.47 19.62
C VAL A 418 -28.78 -18.04 18.65
N PHE A 419 -28.43 -17.34 17.57
CA PHE A 419 -29.40 -16.93 16.54
C PHE A 419 -30.06 -18.14 15.87
N TYR A 420 -29.28 -19.17 15.56
CA TYR A 420 -29.81 -20.41 14.98
C TYR A 420 -30.72 -21.16 15.92
N LEU A 421 -30.27 -21.39 17.16
CA LEU A 421 -31.07 -22.08 18.16
C LEU A 421 -32.37 -21.31 18.45
N LYS A 422 -32.32 -19.98 18.54
CA LYS A 422 -33.50 -19.16 18.80
C LYS A 422 -34.51 -19.21 17.65
N LYS A 423 -34.06 -19.10 16.40
CA LYS A 423 -34.97 -19.04 15.25
C LYS A 423 -35.48 -20.40 14.82
N SER A 424 -34.68 -21.46 14.99
CA SER A 424 -34.99 -22.80 14.52
C SER A 424 -35.25 -23.80 15.65
N TRP A 425 -35.52 -23.36 16.88
CA TRP A 425 -35.72 -24.24 18.04
C TRP A 425 -36.75 -25.35 17.77
N GLY A 426 -37.88 -25.02 17.13
CA GLY A 426 -38.95 -26.00 16.85
C GLY A 426 -38.59 -27.05 15.79
N THR A 427 -37.64 -26.76 14.90
CA THR A 427 -37.35 -27.56 13.70
C THR A 427 -36.04 -28.35 13.79
N VAL A 428 -35.16 -27.97 14.72
CA VAL A 428 -33.83 -28.57 14.90
C VAL A 428 -33.90 -29.87 15.70
N LYS A 429 -33.09 -30.86 15.32
CA LYS A 429 -32.98 -32.14 16.02
C LYS A 429 -32.39 -31.97 17.42
N MET A 430 -32.80 -32.81 18.38
CA MET A 430 -32.36 -32.67 19.78
C MET A 430 -30.83 -32.72 19.94
N TRP A 431 -30.13 -33.56 19.17
CA TRP A 431 -28.67 -33.65 19.24
C TRP A 431 -27.97 -32.35 18.78
N GLU A 432 -28.51 -31.65 17.77
CA GLU A 432 -27.97 -30.35 17.32
C GLU A 432 -28.19 -29.27 18.39
N LYS A 433 -29.33 -29.30 19.09
CA LYS A 433 -29.61 -28.38 20.20
C LYS A 433 -28.62 -28.57 21.34
N VAL A 434 -28.46 -29.83 21.77
CA VAL A 434 -27.55 -30.18 22.87
C VAL A 434 -26.11 -29.82 22.50
N ALA A 435 -25.65 -30.18 21.30
CA ALA A 435 -24.31 -29.83 20.83
C ALA A 435 -24.08 -28.32 20.79
N GLY A 436 -25.01 -27.55 20.18
CA GLY A 436 -24.91 -26.10 20.11
C GLY A 436 -24.92 -25.42 21.48
N SER A 437 -25.80 -25.86 22.39
CA SER A 437 -25.84 -25.35 23.76
C SER A 437 -24.55 -25.66 24.54
N ILE A 438 -23.97 -26.85 24.37
CA ILE A 438 -22.69 -27.20 25.02
C ILE A 438 -21.57 -26.29 24.53
N VAL A 439 -21.44 -26.09 23.21
CA VAL A 439 -20.41 -25.20 22.64
C VAL A 439 -20.57 -23.77 23.17
N VAL A 440 -21.80 -23.24 23.19
CA VAL A 440 -22.09 -21.90 23.71
C VAL A 440 -21.68 -21.79 25.18
N VAL A 441 -22.03 -22.75 26.03
CA VAL A 441 -21.68 -22.71 27.46
C VAL A 441 -20.17 -22.78 27.68
N ILE A 442 -19.48 -23.71 27.00
CA ILE A 442 -18.02 -23.85 27.14
C ILE A 442 -17.30 -22.58 26.66
N CYS A 443 -17.61 -22.10 25.46
CA CYS A 443 -16.98 -20.90 24.91
C CYS A 443 -17.32 -19.63 25.70
N PHE A 444 -18.53 -19.54 26.27
CA PHE A 444 -18.89 -18.41 27.14
C PHE A 444 -18.09 -18.42 28.44
N VAL A 445 -18.00 -19.58 29.12
CA VAL A 445 -17.24 -19.70 30.38
C VAL A 445 -15.75 -19.45 30.16
N LEU A 446 -15.15 -20.09 29.14
CA LEU A 446 -13.74 -19.89 28.81
C LEU A 446 -13.47 -18.45 28.34
N GLY A 447 -14.35 -17.89 27.50
CA GLY A 447 -14.26 -16.50 27.06
C GLY A 447 -14.28 -15.52 28.23
N CYS A 448 -15.23 -15.67 29.16
CA CYS A 448 -15.29 -14.84 30.37
C CYS A 448 -14.05 -15.04 31.27
N TYR A 449 -13.61 -16.28 31.49
CA TYR A 449 -12.44 -16.58 32.30
C TYR A 449 -11.19 -15.92 31.73
N VAL A 450 -10.88 -16.17 30.45
CA VAL A 450 -9.67 -15.64 29.81
C VAL A 450 -9.73 -14.12 29.69
N THR A 451 -10.88 -13.55 29.31
CA THR A 451 -11.07 -12.08 29.28
C THR A 451 -10.78 -11.45 30.65
N TYR A 452 -11.19 -12.12 31.73
CA TYR A 452 -10.93 -11.63 33.08
C TYR A 452 -9.45 -11.75 33.47
N THR A 453 -8.81 -12.90 33.22
CA THR A 453 -7.41 -13.11 33.60
C THR A 453 -6.46 -12.22 32.81
N THR A 454 -6.62 -12.15 31.49
CA THR A 454 -5.78 -11.31 30.64
C THR A 454 -6.10 -9.83 30.84
N GLY A 455 -7.36 -9.47 31.09
CA GLY A 455 -7.74 -8.12 31.46
C GLY A 455 -7.10 -7.66 32.78
N LYS A 456 -6.94 -8.56 33.76
CA LYS A 456 -6.24 -8.25 35.00
C LYS A 456 -4.76 -7.95 34.75
N GLU A 457 -4.08 -8.76 33.94
CA GLU A 457 -2.68 -8.51 33.54
C GLU A 457 -2.56 -7.16 32.82
N LEU A 458 -3.46 -6.92 31.86
CA LEU A 458 -3.42 -5.75 30.98
C LEU A 458 -3.74 -4.41 31.67
N PHE A 459 -4.60 -4.42 32.70
CA PHE A 459 -5.03 -3.20 33.41
C PHE A 459 -4.47 -3.09 34.85
N ALA A 460 -3.81 -4.13 35.36
CA ALA A 460 -3.20 -4.19 36.69
C ALA A 460 -2.03 -5.20 36.74
N PRO A 461 -0.90 -4.93 36.04
CA PRO A 461 0.23 -5.86 35.95
C PRO A 461 0.94 -6.07 37.30
N SER A 462 1.55 -7.25 37.46
CA SER A 462 2.41 -7.61 38.62
C SER A 462 3.90 -7.45 38.29
N ASP A 463 4.70 -6.95 39.23
CA ASP A 463 6.12 -6.56 39.06
C ASP A 463 7.14 -7.70 38.77
N ASP A 464 6.71 -8.94 38.49
CA ASP A 464 7.61 -10.11 38.31
C ASP A 464 7.80 -10.45 36.82
N GLU A 465 8.86 -9.95 36.17
CA GLU A 465 9.26 -10.39 34.82
C GLU A 465 10.03 -11.72 34.89
N VAL A 466 9.51 -12.76 34.23
CA VAL A 466 10.18 -14.07 34.08
C VAL A 466 10.46 -14.30 32.60
N GLU A 467 11.74 -14.46 32.26
CA GLU A 467 12.25 -14.60 30.88
C GLU A 467 11.66 -15.81 30.11
N PHE A 468 11.20 -16.84 30.84
CA PHE A 468 10.45 -17.99 30.32
C PHE A 468 9.20 -18.27 31.17
N PRO A 469 8.03 -17.68 30.85
CA PRO A 469 6.85 -17.75 31.72
C PRO A 469 6.16 -19.13 31.78
N TYR A 470 6.57 -20.07 30.92
CA TYR A 470 5.91 -21.39 30.78
C TYR A 470 6.73 -22.57 31.33
N CYS A 471 7.94 -22.33 31.85
CA CYS A 471 8.81 -23.34 32.46
C CYS A 471 8.96 -23.08 33.98
N ALA A 472 9.26 -24.11 34.78
CA ALA A 472 9.39 -23.96 36.24
C ALA A 472 10.65 -23.13 36.62
N PRO A 473 10.56 -22.20 37.60
CA PRO A 473 11.68 -21.31 37.92
C PRO A 473 12.76 -21.99 38.78
N GLU A 474 14.02 -21.86 38.37
CA GLU A 474 15.20 -21.97 39.26
C GLU A 474 15.68 -20.56 39.67
N ARG A 475 16.00 -20.41 40.96
CA ARG A 475 16.30 -19.14 41.65
C ARG A 475 17.74 -18.66 41.45
N THR A 476 17.90 -17.38 41.12
CA THR A 476 18.86 -16.37 41.69
C THR A 476 18.54 -15.03 40.98
N GLY A 477 18.10 -13.91 41.59
CA GLY A 477 18.64 -13.08 42.69
C GLY A 477 19.65 -12.06 42.13
N GLY A 478 19.48 -10.72 42.14
CA GLY A 478 18.43 -9.79 42.56
C GLY A 478 18.75 -8.36 42.06
N SER A 479 17.81 -7.39 42.17
CA SER A 479 18.05 -5.98 41.82
C SER A 479 17.55 -5.02 42.92
N ILE A 480 18.22 -3.86 43.01
CA ILE A 480 18.03 -2.80 44.01
C ILE A 480 17.06 -1.73 43.46
N ARG A 481 16.06 -1.33 44.26
CA ARG A 481 15.14 -0.20 44.00
C ARG A 481 15.63 1.09 44.68
N LEU A 482 15.36 2.24 44.04
CA LEU A 482 15.15 3.54 44.69
C LEU A 482 13.92 4.25 44.10
N ASN A 483 13.11 4.86 44.97
CA ASN A 483 11.73 5.32 44.76
C ASN A 483 11.60 6.82 44.39
N ALA A 484 10.73 7.09 43.40
CA ALA A 484 9.59 8.02 43.32
C ALA A 484 9.58 9.44 43.98
N ARG A 485 9.06 10.44 43.22
CA ARG A 485 7.73 11.09 43.47
C ARG A 485 7.27 12.16 42.44
N LYS A 486 6.03 11.94 41.95
CA LYS A 486 4.81 12.74 41.65
C LYS A 486 4.69 14.30 41.65
N ASP A 487 3.68 14.72 40.85
CA ASP A 487 2.77 15.91 40.84
C ASP A 487 3.14 17.06 39.86
N LEU A 488 2.30 17.74 39.04
CA LEU A 488 0.90 18.23 39.11
C LEU A 488 0.35 18.76 37.74
N LYS A 489 -0.98 18.64 37.55
CA LYS A 489 -2.05 19.44 36.84
C LYS A 489 -1.84 20.35 35.58
N ASN A 490 -2.86 20.27 34.70
CA ASN A 490 -3.26 21.06 33.51
C ASN A 490 -3.85 22.47 33.85
N PRO A 491 -4.06 23.44 32.91
CA PRO A 491 -5.22 23.40 31.98
C PRO A 491 -5.13 24.10 30.58
N SER A 492 -6.01 23.62 29.68
CA SER A 492 -6.69 24.16 28.47
C SER A 492 -6.41 25.58 27.90
N ILE A 493 -6.34 25.68 26.56
CA ILE A 493 -6.81 26.84 25.76
C ILE A 493 -7.57 26.37 24.49
N SER A 494 -8.63 27.11 24.17
CA SER A 494 -9.71 26.90 23.19
C SER A 494 -9.38 27.33 21.74
N TRP A 495 -10.07 26.70 20.79
CA TRP A 495 -10.18 27.12 19.38
C TRP A 495 -11.35 28.10 19.18
N ASP A 496 -11.17 29.12 18.34
CA ASP A 496 -12.28 29.93 17.82
C ASP A 496 -12.21 30.05 16.29
N SER A 497 -13.37 29.96 15.67
CA SER A 497 -13.61 29.97 14.22
C SER A 497 -14.62 31.06 13.91
N ARG A 498 -14.38 31.88 12.87
CA ARG A 498 -15.39 32.23 11.84
C ARG A 498 -14.90 33.20 10.75
N ARG A 499 -15.08 32.72 9.50
CA ARG A 499 -15.62 33.35 8.26
C ARG A 499 -15.31 34.82 7.94
N PHE A 500 -14.96 35.08 6.67
CA PHE A 500 -15.74 35.94 5.76
C PHE A 500 -15.46 35.58 4.28
N LEU A 501 -16.53 35.33 3.50
CA LEU A 501 -16.52 35.24 2.04
C LEU A 501 -17.20 36.49 1.48
N GLY A 502 -16.55 37.13 0.51
CA GLY A 502 -17.07 38.22 -0.33
C GLY A 502 -16.79 37.94 -1.81
N PRO A 503 -17.40 38.69 -2.74
CA PRO A 503 -17.92 38.15 -3.99
C PRO A 503 -16.93 37.98 -5.14
N SER A 504 -17.35 37.10 -6.05
CA SER A 504 -16.68 36.54 -7.22
C SER A 504 -16.14 37.55 -8.23
N LYS A 505 -14.84 37.51 -8.46
CA LYS A 505 -14.23 37.70 -9.79
C LYS A 505 -13.97 36.31 -10.38
N MET A 506 -14.17 36.13 -11.69
CA MET A 506 -13.86 34.84 -12.33
C MET A 506 -12.41 34.43 -12.00
N PRO A 507 -12.19 33.27 -11.36
CA PRO A 507 -10.89 32.93 -10.79
C PRO A 507 -9.89 32.61 -11.90
N PHE A 508 -8.69 33.18 -11.77
CA PHE A 508 -7.52 32.87 -12.62
C PHE A 508 -7.14 31.38 -12.53
N PHE A 509 -7.44 30.74 -11.40
CA PHE A 509 -7.14 29.35 -11.06
C PHE A 509 -8.29 28.74 -10.25
N THR A 510 -8.96 27.71 -10.76
CA THR A 510 -10.14 27.07 -10.13
C THR A 510 -9.76 25.94 -9.16
N LEU A 511 -10.73 25.43 -8.38
CA LEU A 511 -10.54 24.22 -7.58
C LEU A 511 -10.31 22.96 -8.42
N GLU A 512 -10.81 22.91 -9.66
CA GLU A 512 -10.54 21.83 -10.60
C GLU A 512 -9.12 21.95 -11.20
N ASP A 513 -8.72 23.18 -11.52
CA ASP A 513 -7.35 23.51 -11.94
C ASP A 513 -6.36 23.08 -10.84
N ALA A 514 -6.68 23.33 -9.56
CA ALA A 514 -5.89 22.92 -8.40
C ALA A 514 -5.76 21.39 -8.25
N LYS A 515 -6.84 20.62 -8.48
CA LYS A 515 -6.79 19.14 -8.46
C LYS A 515 -5.92 18.58 -9.59
N THR A 516 -6.04 19.17 -10.78
CA THR A 516 -5.24 18.74 -11.95
C THR A 516 -3.77 19.11 -11.76
N SER A 517 -3.49 20.30 -11.22
CA SER A 517 -2.15 20.72 -10.79
C SER A 517 -1.56 19.79 -9.74
N PHE A 518 -2.35 19.34 -8.78
CA PHE A 518 -1.89 18.42 -7.75
C PHE A 518 -1.53 17.04 -8.31
N ASN A 519 -2.31 16.50 -9.25
CA ASN A 519 -1.95 15.25 -9.91
C ASN A 519 -0.66 15.41 -10.73
N LEU A 520 -0.53 16.50 -11.48
CA LEU A 520 0.70 16.81 -12.22
C LEU A 520 1.90 16.98 -11.29
N PHE A 521 1.70 17.60 -10.12
CA PHE A 521 2.71 17.72 -9.07
C PHE A 521 3.15 16.35 -8.55
N CYS A 522 2.22 15.48 -8.20
CA CYS A 522 2.53 14.13 -7.72
C CYS A 522 3.27 13.28 -8.77
N CYS A 523 3.04 13.51 -10.06
CA CYS A 523 3.76 12.83 -11.14
C CYS A 523 5.20 13.32 -11.31
N MET A 524 5.46 14.62 -11.13
CA MET A 524 6.78 15.22 -11.36
C MET A 524 7.68 15.20 -10.12
N TYR A 525 7.08 15.35 -8.93
CA TYR A 525 7.79 15.42 -7.67
C TYR A 525 8.05 14.00 -7.15
N GLY A 526 9.20 13.44 -7.53
CA GLY A 526 9.64 12.08 -7.19
C GLY A 526 11.17 11.98 -7.17
N ILE A 527 11.72 10.82 -7.53
CA ILE A 527 13.18 10.54 -7.42
C ILE A 527 14.12 11.58 -8.06
N GLY A 528 13.65 12.36 -9.03
CA GLY A 528 14.42 13.43 -9.66
C GLY A 528 14.80 14.56 -8.69
N THR A 529 14.08 14.71 -7.57
CA THR A 529 14.45 15.64 -6.49
C THR A 529 15.80 15.31 -5.88
N LEU A 530 16.09 14.02 -5.72
CA LEU A 530 17.30 13.53 -5.04
C LEU A 530 18.59 13.91 -5.76
N GLY A 531 18.54 14.04 -7.08
CA GLY A 531 19.69 14.47 -7.88
C GLY A 531 19.84 15.99 -8.02
N MET A 532 18.89 16.79 -7.50
CA MET A 532 18.94 18.25 -7.65
C MET A 532 20.15 18.88 -6.93
N PRO A 533 20.50 18.49 -5.70
CA PRO A 533 21.76 18.94 -5.09
C PRO A 533 23.00 18.49 -5.87
N GLY A 534 23.00 17.25 -6.40
CA GLY A 534 24.07 16.73 -7.25
C GLY A 534 24.27 17.53 -8.55
N ASN A 535 23.20 18.09 -9.13
CA ASN A 535 23.32 18.99 -10.29
C ASN A 535 24.07 20.29 -9.93
N PHE A 536 23.95 20.76 -8.69
CA PHE A 536 24.65 21.96 -8.21
C PHE A 536 26.12 21.66 -7.91
N SER A 537 26.46 20.47 -7.40
CA SER A 537 27.87 20.06 -7.32
C SER A 537 28.49 19.88 -8.69
N ARG A 538 27.78 19.32 -9.66
CA ARG A 538 28.29 19.15 -11.03
C ARG A 538 28.48 20.47 -11.77
N ALA A 539 27.48 21.34 -11.84
CA ALA A 539 27.54 22.54 -12.70
C ALA A 539 27.91 23.83 -11.93
N GLY A 540 27.94 23.80 -10.60
CA GLY A 540 27.97 25.00 -9.79
C GLY A 540 26.62 25.73 -9.79
N PRO A 541 26.33 26.57 -8.77
CA PRO A 541 24.99 27.10 -8.54
C PRO A 541 24.50 28.00 -9.68
N ALA A 542 25.37 28.85 -10.25
CA ALA A 542 24.96 29.78 -11.31
C ALA A 542 24.54 29.05 -12.59
N ILE A 543 25.35 28.10 -13.06
CA ILE A 543 25.07 27.35 -14.29
C ILE A 543 23.93 26.36 -14.06
N ALA A 544 23.89 25.70 -12.89
CA ALA A 544 22.81 24.78 -12.53
C ALA A 544 21.45 25.49 -12.50
N VAL A 545 21.36 26.71 -11.97
CA VAL A 545 20.12 27.51 -12.02
C VAL A 545 19.73 27.87 -13.45
N ILE A 546 20.68 28.27 -14.30
CA ILE A 546 20.40 28.56 -15.71
C ILE A 546 19.89 27.30 -16.43
N ALA A 547 20.55 26.16 -16.21
CA ALA A 547 20.15 24.88 -16.78
C ALA A 547 18.76 24.46 -16.29
N MET A 548 18.47 24.61 -14.99
CA MET A 548 17.15 24.33 -14.40
C MET A 548 16.06 25.23 -15.00
N LEU A 549 16.30 26.54 -15.12
CA LEU A 549 15.35 27.48 -15.74
C LEU A 549 15.10 27.15 -17.21
N PHE A 550 16.15 26.80 -17.95
CA PHE A 550 16.03 26.35 -19.33
C PHE A 550 15.18 25.07 -19.43
N MET A 551 15.43 24.09 -18.55
CA MET A 551 14.70 22.82 -18.55
C MET A 551 13.25 22.96 -18.12
N ALA A 552 12.97 23.82 -17.13
CA ALA A 552 11.61 24.19 -16.76
C ALA A 552 10.90 24.86 -17.94
N PHE A 553 11.55 25.82 -18.61
CA PHE A 553 11.00 26.48 -19.80
C PHE A 553 10.72 25.48 -20.94
N ALA A 554 11.68 24.61 -21.27
CA ALA A 554 11.53 23.63 -22.34
C ALA A 554 10.38 22.66 -22.07
N ASN A 555 10.25 22.15 -20.84
CA ASN A 555 9.16 21.26 -20.45
C ASN A 555 7.81 21.96 -20.40
N ILE A 556 7.72 23.17 -19.85
CA ILE A 556 6.48 23.98 -19.89
C ILE A 556 6.08 24.21 -21.35
N TYR A 557 7.03 24.65 -22.18
CA TYR A 557 6.78 24.94 -23.58
C TYR A 557 6.28 23.71 -24.32
N ALA A 558 6.97 22.57 -24.22
CA ALA A 558 6.58 21.31 -24.85
C ALA A 558 5.21 20.81 -24.37
N SER A 559 4.94 20.90 -23.07
CA SER A 559 3.67 20.53 -22.45
C SER A 559 2.50 21.40 -22.96
N VAL A 560 2.73 22.71 -23.09
CA VAL A 560 1.76 23.63 -23.70
C VAL A 560 1.55 23.31 -25.18
N LYS A 561 2.61 22.97 -25.93
CA LYS A 561 2.50 22.61 -27.36
C LYS A 561 1.77 21.28 -27.56
N MET A 562 2.01 20.31 -26.70
CA MET A 562 1.21 19.10 -26.63
C MET A 562 -0.26 19.42 -26.41
N SER A 563 -0.54 20.32 -25.47
CA SER A 563 -1.91 20.67 -25.16
C SER A 563 -2.61 21.36 -26.33
N GLN A 564 -1.90 22.24 -27.02
CA GLN A 564 -2.39 22.95 -28.20
C GLN A 564 -2.61 22.00 -29.38
N VAL A 565 -1.69 21.08 -29.66
CA VAL A 565 -1.86 20.12 -30.77
C VAL A 565 -3.02 19.15 -30.51
N MET A 566 -3.26 18.79 -29.25
CA MET A 566 -4.43 17.99 -28.87
C MET A 566 -5.75 18.73 -29.03
N LEU A 567 -5.79 20.04 -28.80
CA LEU A 567 -6.98 20.86 -29.10
C LEU A 567 -7.26 20.95 -30.61
N LEU A 568 -6.24 20.79 -31.45
CA LEU A 568 -6.38 20.77 -32.92
C LEU A 568 -6.76 19.38 -33.47
N ALA A 569 -6.56 18.32 -32.69
CA ALA A 569 -6.74 16.96 -33.14
C ALA A 569 -8.23 16.56 -33.20
N PRO A 570 -8.64 15.71 -34.16
CA PRO A 570 -10.00 15.19 -34.22
C PRO A 570 -10.30 14.30 -33.00
N LYS A 571 -11.58 14.14 -32.66
CA LYS A 571 -12.03 13.34 -31.49
C LYS A 571 -11.56 11.86 -31.52
N SER A 572 -11.13 11.35 -32.68
CA SER A 572 -10.56 10.02 -32.84
C SER A 572 -9.12 9.87 -32.29
N VAL A 573 -8.37 10.97 -32.16
CA VAL A 573 -7.02 10.99 -31.60
C VAL A 573 -7.10 11.07 -30.09
N LYS A 574 -6.86 9.94 -29.41
CA LYS A 574 -7.00 9.85 -27.96
C LYS A 574 -5.64 9.72 -27.28
N THR A 575 -4.78 8.81 -27.73
CA THR A 575 -3.51 8.50 -27.05
C THR A 575 -2.33 9.29 -27.62
N PHE A 576 -1.19 9.27 -26.91
CA PHE A 576 0.04 9.85 -27.42
C PHE A 576 0.50 9.16 -28.73
N GLY A 577 0.35 7.84 -28.81
CA GLY A 577 0.55 7.08 -30.04
C GLY A 577 -0.39 7.47 -31.19
N ASP A 578 -1.68 7.71 -30.90
CA ASP A 578 -2.66 8.19 -31.89
C ASP A 578 -2.28 9.60 -32.38
N LEU A 579 -1.75 10.46 -31.50
CA LEU A 579 -1.28 11.81 -31.84
C LEU A 579 -0.07 11.74 -32.78
N GLY A 580 0.86 10.83 -32.50
CA GLY A 580 1.98 10.54 -33.39
C GLY A 580 1.51 10.03 -34.75
N GLU A 581 0.53 9.12 -34.79
CA GLU A 581 -0.04 8.60 -36.04
C GLU A 581 -0.68 9.70 -36.88
N TRP A 582 -1.49 10.55 -36.24
CA TRP A 582 -2.12 11.66 -36.92
C TRP A 582 -1.11 12.68 -37.43
N SER A 583 -0.03 12.90 -36.68
CA SER A 583 1.00 13.90 -36.99
C SER A 583 1.95 13.49 -38.10
N MET A 584 2.50 12.27 -38.05
CA MET A 584 3.56 11.78 -38.96
C MET A 584 3.26 10.41 -39.57
N GLY A 585 2.00 9.95 -39.53
CA GLY A 585 1.62 8.61 -40.00
C GLY A 585 2.21 7.50 -39.11
N LYS A 586 2.37 6.31 -39.68
CA LYS A 586 2.84 5.11 -38.96
C LYS A 586 4.18 5.33 -38.23
N TRP A 587 5.09 6.11 -38.80
CA TRP A 587 6.36 6.46 -38.17
C TRP A 587 6.19 7.29 -36.90
N GLY A 588 5.27 8.25 -36.89
CA GLY A 588 4.98 9.03 -35.69
C GLY A 588 4.39 8.17 -34.57
N ARG A 589 3.50 7.24 -34.91
CA ARG A 589 2.98 6.26 -33.95
C ARG A 589 4.09 5.42 -33.34
N TRP A 590 4.97 4.88 -34.19
CA TRP A 590 6.09 4.05 -33.74
C TRP A 590 7.03 4.83 -32.82
N LEU A 591 7.41 6.06 -33.19
CA LEU A 591 8.25 6.94 -32.35
C LEU A 591 7.60 7.25 -30.99
N SER A 592 6.31 7.58 -30.99
CA SER A 592 5.55 7.83 -29.75
C SER A 592 5.52 6.60 -28.86
N VAL A 593 5.14 5.44 -29.40
CA VAL A 593 5.01 4.19 -28.64
C VAL A 593 6.36 3.72 -28.10
N VAL A 594 7.42 3.73 -28.90
CA VAL A 594 8.75 3.27 -28.47
C VAL A 594 9.34 4.19 -27.39
N SER A 595 9.24 5.51 -27.57
CA SER A 595 9.75 6.45 -26.56
C SER A 595 8.94 6.41 -25.26
N GLN A 596 7.62 6.21 -25.35
CA GLN A 596 6.75 5.99 -24.20
C GLN A 596 7.07 4.67 -23.49
N MET A 597 7.18 3.55 -24.22
CA MET A 597 7.55 2.25 -23.65
C MET A 597 8.93 2.29 -23.01
N GLY A 598 9.91 2.94 -23.65
CA GLY A 598 11.25 3.12 -23.07
C GLY A 598 11.20 3.87 -21.74
N SER A 599 10.45 4.98 -21.68
CA SER A 599 10.29 5.74 -20.42
C SER A 599 9.59 4.91 -19.34
N CYS A 600 8.49 4.24 -19.69
CA CYS A 600 7.68 3.45 -18.74
C CYS A 600 8.31 2.11 -18.33
N LEU A 601 9.43 1.70 -18.93
CA LEU A 601 10.18 0.49 -18.55
C LEU A 601 11.50 0.87 -17.85
N LEU A 602 12.25 1.83 -18.38
CA LEU A 602 13.55 2.19 -17.81
C LEU A 602 13.43 2.96 -16.48
N ILE A 603 12.40 3.79 -16.27
CA ILE A 603 12.18 4.45 -14.96
C ILE A 603 11.91 3.39 -13.86
N PRO A 604 11.03 2.40 -14.06
CA PRO A 604 10.91 1.27 -13.13
C PRO A 604 12.22 0.50 -12.89
N CYS A 605 13.11 0.38 -13.86
CA CYS A 605 14.45 -0.18 -13.60
C CYS A 605 15.26 0.70 -12.62
N VAL A 606 15.26 2.03 -12.82
CA VAL A 606 15.93 2.99 -11.92
C VAL A 606 15.36 2.87 -10.50
N PHE A 607 14.05 2.68 -10.37
CA PHE A 607 13.38 2.41 -9.10
C PHE A 607 13.85 1.13 -8.42
N LEU A 608 14.02 0.04 -9.16
CA LEU A 608 14.55 -1.21 -8.61
C LEU A 608 15.98 -1.04 -8.10
N VAL A 609 16.85 -0.37 -8.85
CA VAL A 609 18.23 -0.11 -8.43
C VAL A 609 18.26 0.74 -7.16
N LEU A 610 17.51 1.85 -7.14
CA LEU A 610 17.45 2.75 -5.98
C LEU A 610 16.83 2.06 -4.76
N GLY A 611 15.71 1.34 -4.92
CA GLY A 611 15.10 0.65 -3.79
C GLY A 611 15.98 -0.49 -3.27
N GLY A 612 16.71 -1.17 -4.16
CA GLY A 612 17.71 -2.16 -3.78
C GLY A 612 18.85 -1.56 -2.96
N SER A 613 19.41 -0.41 -3.38
CA SER A 613 20.49 0.26 -2.64
C SER A 613 20.02 0.84 -1.30
N LEU A 614 18.80 1.37 -1.22
CA LEU A 614 18.23 1.83 0.04
C LEU A 614 18.01 0.68 1.03
N LEU A 615 17.53 -0.47 0.57
CA LEU A 615 17.33 -1.65 1.42
C LEU A 615 18.66 -2.29 1.85
N ASP A 616 19.65 -2.33 0.96
CA ASP A 616 21.03 -2.74 1.27
C ASP A 616 21.62 -1.85 2.37
N GLY A 617 21.40 -0.53 2.29
CA GLY A 617 21.84 0.39 3.33
C GLY A 617 21.07 0.26 4.66
N LEU A 618 19.75 0.04 4.62
CA LEU A 618 18.95 -0.14 5.84
C LEU A 618 19.30 -1.43 6.59
N PHE A 619 19.63 -2.48 5.84
CA PHE A 619 19.90 -3.81 6.36
C PHE A 619 21.26 -4.28 5.85
N SER A 620 22.29 -3.50 6.16
CA SER A 620 23.67 -3.89 5.89
C SER A 620 23.93 -5.27 6.53
N GLU A 621 24.71 -6.10 5.84
CA GLU A 621 25.00 -7.50 6.21
C GLU A 621 23.83 -8.51 6.05
N ALA A 622 22.60 -8.08 5.73
CA ALA A 622 21.48 -9.00 5.52
C ALA A 622 21.58 -9.75 4.18
N PHE A 623 21.68 -9.01 3.08
CA PHE A 623 21.83 -9.51 1.72
C PHE A 623 22.57 -8.50 0.87
N SER A 624 23.08 -8.92 -0.30
CA SER A 624 23.64 -8.00 -1.28
C SER A 624 22.56 -7.15 -1.97
N GLN A 625 22.93 -5.97 -2.48
CA GLN A 625 22.08 -5.11 -3.31
C GLN A 625 21.35 -5.89 -4.43
N THR A 626 22.04 -6.78 -5.14
CA THR A 626 21.42 -7.63 -6.18
C THR A 626 20.26 -8.47 -5.64
N THR A 627 20.43 -9.04 -4.44
CA THR A 627 19.39 -9.83 -3.79
C THR A 627 18.23 -8.92 -3.38
N TRP A 628 18.52 -7.72 -2.85
CA TRP A 628 17.49 -6.73 -2.52
C TRP A 628 16.70 -6.25 -3.74
N ILE A 629 17.33 -6.07 -4.89
CA ILE A 629 16.65 -5.77 -6.17
C ILE A 629 15.64 -6.87 -6.51
N ILE A 630 16.04 -8.14 -6.40
CA ILE A 630 15.17 -9.30 -6.69
C ILE A 630 14.01 -9.35 -5.69
N LEU A 631 14.30 -9.19 -4.40
CA LEU A 631 13.30 -9.21 -3.34
C LEU A 631 12.29 -8.07 -3.50
N MET A 632 12.75 -6.87 -3.80
CA MET A 632 11.88 -5.73 -4.08
C MET A 632 10.97 -6.01 -5.29
N ALA A 633 11.51 -6.56 -6.38
CA ALA A 633 10.71 -6.94 -7.55
C ALA A 633 9.63 -7.97 -7.22
N LEU A 634 9.94 -8.96 -6.35
CA LEU A 634 8.97 -9.92 -5.84
C LEU A 634 7.88 -9.25 -4.99
N MET A 635 8.23 -8.24 -4.18
CA MET A 635 7.27 -7.50 -3.36
C MET A 635 6.30 -6.64 -4.20
N VAL A 636 6.76 -6.04 -5.30
CA VAL A 636 5.90 -5.23 -6.19
C VAL A 636 5.12 -6.06 -7.21
N LEU A 637 5.52 -7.31 -7.46
CA LEU A 637 4.91 -8.18 -8.47
C LEU A 637 3.39 -8.38 -8.26
N PRO A 638 2.86 -8.64 -7.05
CA PRO A 638 1.41 -8.78 -6.85
C PRO A 638 0.62 -7.56 -7.33
N VAL A 639 1.13 -6.35 -7.07
CA VAL A 639 0.51 -5.09 -7.50
C VAL A 639 0.59 -4.95 -9.02
N CYS A 640 1.70 -5.38 -9.63
CA CYS A 640 1.88 -5.39 -11.08
C CYS A 640 0.91 -6.34 -11.81
N LEU A 641 0.42 -7.38 -11.14
CA LEU A 641 -0.55 -8.33 -11.70
C LEU A 641 -1.99 -7.83 -11.61
N ILE A 642 -2.25 -6.74 -10.88
CA ILE A 642 -3.57 -6.10 -10.83
C ILE A 642 -3.80 -5.38 -12.17
N PRO A 643 -4.87 -5.72 -12.92
CA PRO A 643 -5.06 -5.20 -14.27
C PRO A 643 -5.39 -3.70 -14.31
N THR A 644 -5.94 -3.13 -13.22
CA THR A 644 -6.36 -1.73 -13.15
C THR A 644 -6.05 -1.15 -11.77
N LEU A 645 -5.40 0.02 -11.67
CA LEU A 645 -5.25 0.76 -10.40
C LEU A 645 -6.37 1.80 -10.27
N LYS A 646 -7.54 1.39 -9.75
CA LYS A 646 -8.72 2.29 -9.69
C LYS A 646 -8.62 3.37 -8.59
N GLU A 647 -7.78 3.13 -7.58
CA GLU A 647 -7.59 4.02 -6.41
C GLU A 647 -6.27 4.82 -6.46
N GLY A 648 -5.67 4.95 -7.65
CA GLY A 648 -4.33 5.51 -7.83
C GLY A 648 -4.11 6.92 -7.28
N ALA A 649 -5.14 7.75 -7.09
CA ALA A 649 -4.96 9.15 -6.67
C ALA A 649 -4.49 9.26 -5.22
N GLY A 650 -5.02 8.40 -4.33
CA GLY A 650 -4.57 8.31 -2.95
C GLY A 650 -3.14 7.75 -2.85
N ALA A 651 -2.83 6.74 -3.67
CA ALA A 651 -1.48 6.16 -3.74
C ALA A 651 -0.48 7.19 -4.28
N ALA A 652 -0.78 7.88 -5.38
CA ALA A 652 0.09 8.91 -5.95
C ALA A 652 0.36 10.05 -4.96
N PHE A 653 -0.65 10.47 -4.19
CA PHE A 653 -0.45 11.43 -3.10
C PHE A 653 0.48 10.88 -2.01
N ALA A 654 0.26 9.64 -1.56
CA ALA A 654 1.10 9.01 -0.53
C ALA A 654 2.56 8.91 -1.00
N GLY A 655 2.79 8.53 -2.26
CA GLY A 655 4.12 8.49 -2.87
C GLY A 655 4.76 9.87 -2.93
N CYS A 656 4.02 10.90 -3.37
CA CYS A 656 4.54 12.27 -3.43
C CYS A 656 4.86 12.84 -2.03
N MET A 657 4.00 12.58 -1.04
CA MET A 657 4.25 12.95 0.35
C MET A 657 5.51 12.24 0.89
N GLY A 658 5.71 10.98 0.53
CA GLY A 658 6.95 10.23 0.85
C GLY A 658 8.20 10.95 0.35
N THR A 659 8.22 11.41 -0.91
CA THR A 659 9.34 12.19 -1.45
C THR A 659 9.56 13.49 -0.69
N ILE A 660 8.52 14.28 -0.45
CA ILE A 660 8.65 15.57 0.26
C ILE A 660 9.25 15.36 1.65
N ILE A 661 8.76 14.37 2.39
CA ILE A 661 9.25 14.09 3.74
C ILE A 661 10.70 13.59 3.69
N ALA A 662 11.04 12.69 2.76
CA ALA A 662 12.40 12.19 2.58
C ALA A 662 13.38 13.33 2.23
N ASP A 663 12.99 14.22 1.32
CA ASP A 663 13.77 15.39 0.90
C ASP A 663 14.03 16.35 2.08
N VAL A 664 12.98 16.68 2.84
CA VAL A 664 13.08 17.58 4.01
C VAL A 664 14.00 16.98 5.08
N ILE A 665 13.84 15.69 5.39
CA ILE A 665 14.69 15.01 6.36
C ILE A 665 16.13 14.94 5.86
N GLY A 666 16.35 14.57 4.60
CA GLY A 666 17.68 14.45 4.02
C GLY A 666 18.45 15.76 4.07
N VAL A 667 17.83 16.87 3.62
CA VAL A 667 18.45 18.20 3.72
C VAL A 667 18.66 18.62 5.17
N ALA A 668 17.71 18.36 6.07
CA ALA A 668 17.87 18.69 7.49
C ALA A 668 19.06 17.96 8.13
N VAL A 669 19.27 16.69 7.81
CA VAL A 669 20.42 15.91 8.29
C VAL A 669 21.74 16.49 7.78
N VAL A 670 21.82 16.83 6.49
CA VAL A 670 23.03 17.47 5.91
C VAL A 670 23.30 18.82 6.57
N MET A 671 22.28 19.69 6.67
CA MET A 671 22.42 21.02 7.27
C MET A 671 22.83 20.96 8.74
N HIS A 672 22.35 19.96 9.48
CA HIS A 672 22.72 19.76 10.87
C HIS A 672 24.14 19.20 11.00
N GLY A 673 24.50 18.21 10.17
CA GLY A 673 25.80 17.55 10.19
C GLY A 673 26.96 18.45 9.79
N MET A 674 26.71 19.42 8.91
CA MET A 674 27.69 20.40 8.45
C MET A 674 27.62 21.74 9.17
N ARG A 675 26.88 21.86 10.29
CA ARG A 675 26.71 23.15 10.98
C ARG A 675 28.06 23.78 11.36
N GLY A 676 28.22 25.09 11.14
CA GLY A 676 29.47 25.79 11.45
C GLY A 676 30.56 25.67 10.38
N HIS A 677 30.27 25.03 9.25
CA HIS A 677 31.20 24.90 8.13
C HIS A 677 31.74 26.25 7.60
N PRO A 678 33.00 26.31 7.12
CA PRO A 678 33.54 27.45 6.40
C PRO A 678 32.96 27.54 4.97
N THR A 679 33.42 28.52 4.19
CA THR A 679 32.98 28.69 2.80
C THR A 679 33.18 27.41 1.98
N VAL A 680 32.10 26.92 1.37
CA VAL A 680 32.09 25.64 0.64
C VAL A 680 32.98 25.65 -0.61
N PRO A 681 33.58 24.50 -0.97
CA PRO A 681 34.39 24.39 -2.18
C PRO A 681 33.52 24.44 -3.45
N SER A 682 33.99 25.19 -4.45
CA SER A 682 33.37 25.25 -5.78
C SER A 682 33.85 24.09 -6.67
N PRO A 683 33.00 23.61 -7.60
CA PRO A 683 33.38 22.52 -8.49
C PRO A 683 34.35 22.94 -9.59
N ASP A 684 35.15 21.98 -10.06
CA ASP A 684 35.99 22.14 -11.25
C ASP A 684 35.14 21.98 -12.52
N LEU A 685 34.89 23.10 -13.22
CA LEU A 685 33.89 23.16 -14.28
C LEU A 685 34.41 22.55 -15.60
N LYS A 686 34.11 21.27 -15.80
CA LYS A 686 34.31 20.56 -17.08
C LYS A 686 33.03 20.57 -17.92
N PHE A 687 33.15 20.71 -19.24
CA PHE A 687 31.99 20.74 -20.14
C PHE A 687 31.13 19.46 -20.04
N SER A 688 31.76 18.29 -19.97
CA SER A 688 31.06 17.00 -19.83
C SER A 688 30.23 16.92 -18.54
N GLN A 689 30.77 17.46 -17.44
CA GLN A 689 30.11 17.48 -16.13
C GLN A 689 28.92 18.44 -16.10
N VAL A 690 29.08 19.65 -16.63
CA VAL A 690 28.01 20.64 -16.75
C VAL A 690 26.86 20.11 -17.61
N VAL A 691 27.18 19.53 -18.77
CA VAL A 691 26.17 18.99 -19.68
C VAL A 691 25.53 17.72 -19.12
N GLY A 692 26.26 16.91 -18.34
CA GLY A 692 25.72 15.74 -17.65
C GLY A 692 24.51 16.03 -16.77
N CYS A 693 24.42 17.23 -16.17
CA CYS A 693 23.25 17.67 -15.39
C CYS A 693 21.93 17.63 -16.19
N PHE A 694 21.99 17.74 -17.52
CA PHE A 694 20.81 17.72 -18.39
C PHE A 694 20.06 16.38 -18.30
N GLY A 695 20.75 15.26 -18.09
CA GLY A 695 20.14 13.94 -17.93
C GLY A 695 19.17 13.91 -16.75
N ASN A 696 19.69 14.14 -15.54
CA ASN A 696 18.88 14.18 -14.32
C ASN A 696 17.82 15.29 -14.36
N LEU A 697 18.12 16.48 -14.91
CA LEU A 697 17.11 17.52 -15.08
C LEU A 697 15.96 17.09 -16.02
N ALA A 698 16.26 16.37 -17.10
CA ALA A 698 15.24 15.85 -17.99
C ALA A 698 14.37 14.79 -17.31
N LEU A 699 14.97 13.92 -16.48
CA LEU A 699 14.25 12.97 -15.63
C LEU A 699 13.33 13.70 -14.63
N ALA A 700 13.84 14.71 -13.91
CA ALA A 700 13.11 15.45 -12.87
C ALA A 700 11.90 16.24 -13.41
N TYR A 701 11.98 16.77 -14.64
CA TYR A 701 10.89 17.52 -15.25
C TYR A 701 9.98 16.67 -16.18
N GLY A 702 10.20 15.36 -16.26
CA GLY A 702 9.54 14.46 -17.20
C GLY A 702 8.06 14.17 -16.90
N ALA A 703 7.16 15.05 -17.34
CA ALA A 703 5.70 14.87 -17.16
C ALA A 703 4.92 14.60 -18.46
N GLY A 704 5.58 14.62 -19.62
CA GLY A 704 4.92 14.63 -20.93
C GLY A 704 3.97 13.45 -21.16
N ILE A 705 4.25 12.30 -20.53
CA ILE A 705 3.46 11.07 -20.72
C ILE A 705 2.04 11.22 -20.17
N VAL A 706 1.86 11.97 -19.06
CA VAL A 706 0.56 12.05 -18.36
C VAL A 706 -0.32 13.22 -18.82
N ILE A 707 0.27 14.22 -19.48
CA ILE A 707 -0.42 15.46 -19.83
C ILE A 707 -1.60 15.27 -20.79
N PRO A 708 -1.51 14.43 -21.86
CA PRO A 708 -2.66 14.15 -22.71
C PRO A 708 -3.89 13.69 -21.95
N ASP A 709 -3.68 12.96 -20.86
CA ASP A 709 -4.74 12.37 -20.07
C ASP A 709 -5.28 13.32 -19.03
N LEU A 710 -4.41 14.08 -18.36
CA LEU A 710 -4.82 15.18 -17.49
C LEU A 710 -5.65 16.22 -18.26
N GLN A 711 -5.26 16.52 -19.50
CA GLN A 711 -6.00 17.47 -20.33
C GLN A 711 -7.40 16.98 -20.69
N ARG A 712 -7.56 15.68 -20.96
CA ARG A 712 -8.86 15.10 -21.29
C ARG A 712 -9.80 15.03 -20.09
N GLN A 713 -9.23 14.94 -18.89
CA GLN A 713 -9.97 14.91 -17.63
C GLN A 713 -10.46 16.29 -17.21
N HIS A 714 -9.78 17.36 -17.66
CA HIS A 714 -10.14 18.72 -17.36
C HIS A 714 -11.45 19.11 -18.07
N SER A 715 -12.43 19.64 -17.32
CA SER A 715 -13.71 20.09 -17.89
C SER A 715 -13.55 21.18 -18.96
N ASP A 716 -12.51 22.01 -18.83
CA ASP A 716 -12.08 23.02 -19.78
C ASP A 716 -10.61 22.81 -20.22
N PRO A 717 -10.33 21.99 -21.24
CA PRO A 717 -8.97 21.66 -21.67
C PRO A 717 -8.13 22.87 -22.10
N THR A 718 -8.75 24.02 -22.39
CA THR A 718 -8.04 25.25 -22.78
C THR A 718 -7.25 25.88 -21.62
N ARG A 719 -7.54 25.47 -20.38
CA ARG A 719 -6.86 25.94 -19.16
C ARG A 719 -5.58 25.17 -18.83
N MET A 720 -5.35 24.01 -19.46
CA MET A 720 -4.16 23.18 -19.21
C MET A 720 -2.82 23.93 -19.30
N PRO A 721 -2.60 24.86 -20.25
CA PRO A 721 -1.38 25.67 -20.24
C PRO A 721 -1.14 26.44 -18.94
N ARG A 722 -2.19 26.94 -18.28
CA ARG A 722 -2.09 27.66 -17.00
C ARG A 722 -1.80 26.70 -15.85
N VAL A 723 -2.46 25.55 -15.83
CA VAL A 723 -2.23 24.46 -14.86
C VAL A 723 -0.78 24.01 -14.91
N VAL A 724 -0.26 23.70 -16.10
CA VAL A 724 1.13 23.29 -16.31
C VAL A 724 2.09 24.40 -15.85
N LEU A 725 1.89 25.65 -16.28
CA LEU A 725 2.76 26.77 -15.93
C LEU A 725 2.86 26.94 -14.40
N VAL A 726 1.72 27.03 -13.70
CA VAL A 726 1.69 27.21 -12.24
C VAL A 726 2.38 26.04 -11.53
N THR A 727 2.10 24.81 -11.96
CA THR A 727 2.61 23.60 -11.30
C THR A 727 4.12 23.46 -11.48
N VAL A 728 4.62 23.58 -12.72
CA VAL A 728 6.05 23.41 -13.01
C VAL A 728 6.88 24.55 -12.42
N THR A 729 6.34 25.78 -12.40
CA THR A 729 6.99 26.89 -11.68
C THR A 729 7.08 26.61 -10.18
N PHE A 730 6.00 26.14 -9.55
CA PHE A 730 6.01 25.77 -8.14
C PHE A 730 7.03 24.66 -7.82
N ILE A 731 7.08 23.60 -8.65
CA ILE A 731 8.08 22.52 -8.54
C ILE A 731 9.50 23.09 -8.66
N SER A 732 9.74 23.98 -9.63
CA SER A 732 11.05 24.59 -9.84
C SER A 732 11.52 25.41 -8.62
N CYS A 733 10.60 26.09 -7.94
CA CYS A 733 10.91 26.76 -6.67
C CYS A 733 11.34 25.75 -5.59
N LEU A 734 10.62 24.64 -5.44
CA LEU A 734 11.00 23.59 -4.47
C LEU A 734 12.34 22.94 -4.80
N PHE A 735 12.59 22.63 -6.07
CA PHE A 735 13.87 22.10 -6.54
C PHE A 735 15.03 23.06 -6.28
N LEU A 736 14.82 24.36 -6.53
CA LEU A 736 15.82 25.39 -6.25
C LEU A 736 16.10 25.48 -4.75
N THR A 737 15.06 25.47 -3.91
CA THR A 737 15.22 25.49 -2.44
C THR A 737 15.99 24.26 -1.96
N LEU A 738 15.61 23.06 -2.42
CA LEU A 738 16.26 21.81 -2.06
C LEU A 738 17.75 21.81 -2.44
N ALA A 739 18.04 22.10 -3.71
CA ALA A 739 19.40 22.09 -4.24
C ALA A 739 20.27 23.17 -3.59
N SER A 740 19.77 24.40 -3.45
CA SER A 740 20.53 25.52 -2.88
C SER A 740 20.83 25.29 -1.40
N THR A 741 19.86 24.77 -0.65
CA THR A 741 20.04 24.51 0.79
C THR A 741 21.10 23.44 1.01
N ALA A 742 20.98 22.30 0.34
CA ALA A 742 21.98 21.24 0.44
C ALA A 742 23.36 21.70 -0.06
N TYR A 743 23.45 22.32 -1.25
CA TYR A 743 24.72 22.83 -1.77
C TYR A 743 25.37 23.87 -0.85
N SER A 744 24.59 24.71 -0.17
CA SER A 744 25.12 25.73 0.73
C SER A 744 25.92 25.16 1.91
N ALA A 745 25.67 23.91 2.29
CA ALA A 745 26.35 23.21 3.37
C ALA A 745 27.53 22.35 2.91
N VAL A 746 27.56 21.89 1.66
CA VAL A 746 28.55 20.88 1.23
C VAL A 746 29.34 21.25 -0.03
N GLY A 747 28.88 22.20 -0.83
CA GLY A 747 29.53 22.59 -2.08
C GLY A 747 29.63 21.44 -3.09
N CYS A 748 30.81 21.27 -3.70
CA CYS A 748 31.07 20.22 -4.69
C CYS A 748 31.08 18.78 -4.12
N GLN A 749 31.09 18.60 -2.80
CA GLN A 749 31.21 17.29 -2.15
C GLN A 749 29.87 16.54 -1.96
N ILE A 750 28.75 17.12 -2.38
CA ILE A 750 27.47 16.40 -2.36
C ILE A 750 27.41 15.33 -3.46
N SER A 751 26.97 14.13 -3.08
CA SER A 751 26.80 13.00 -4.00
C SER A 751 25.75 13.31 -5.08
N GLY A 752 25.77 12.54 -6.16
CA GLY A 752 24.75 12.60 -7.22
C GLY A 752 23.34 12.31 -6.72
N ASN A 753 23.18 11.74 -5.52
CA ASN A 753 21.92 11.51 -4.85
C ASN A 753 21.99 11.98 -3.38
N LEU A 754 21.02 12.80 -2.97
CA LEU A 754 20.92 13.33 -1.61
C LEU A 754 20.88 12.23 -0.53
N LEU A 755 20.18 11.12 -0.77
CA LEU A 755 20.05 10.05 0.22
C LEU A 755 21.38 9.32 0.45
N TYR A 756 22.20 9.16 -0.59
CA TYR A 756 23.54 8.57 -0.45
C TYR A 756 24.49 9.47 0.36
N THR A 757 24.19 10.77 0.45
CA THR A 757 25.01 11.74 1.20
C THR A 757 24.78 11.66 2.72
N ILE A 758 23.57 11.27 3.14
CA ILE A 758 23.22 11.18 4.58
C ILE A 758 23.47 9.79 5.17
N TYR A 759 23.84 8.83 4.33
CA TYR A 759 24.02 7.44 4.71
C TYR A 759 25.34 7.26 5.47
N PRO A 760 25.33 6.68 6.68
CA PRO A 760 26.57 6.33 7.37
C PRO A 760 27.16 5.03 6.82
N ASP A 761 28.47 5.00 6.68
CA ASP A 761 29.22 3.77 6.46
C ASP A 761 29.05 2.80 7.65
N SER A 762 28.94 1.51 7.36
CA SER A 762 28.59 0.48 8.37
C SER A 762 29.71 0.22 9.38
N GLU A 763 30.96 0.41 8.98
CA GLU A 763 32.12 0.15 9.85
C GLU A 763 32.43 1.37 10.73
N THR A 764 32.40 2.55 10.13
CA THR A 764 32.79 3.80 10.79
C THR A 764 31.62 4.54 11.46
N GLY A 765 30.39 4.28 11.02
CA GLY A 765 29.19 4.98 11.47
C GLY A 765 29.13 6.46 11.05
N MET A 766 30.02 6.89 10.14
CA MET A 766 30.12 8.26 9.64
C MET A 766 29.64 8.33 8.20
N THR A 767 29.07 9.47 7.80
CA THR A 767 28.78 9.73 6.38
C THR A 767 30.08 9.92 5.59
N THR A 768 29.98 9.91 4.26
CA THR A 768 31.08 10.34 3.37
C THR A 768 31.54 11.78 3.65
N LEU A 769 30.70 12.58 4.31
CA LEU A 769 31.02 13.94 4.75
C LEU A 769 31.67 13.99 6.15
N GLY A 770 31.98 12.83 6.75
CA GLY A 770 32.72 12.73 8.00
C GLY A 770 31.92 13.07 9.27
N PHE A 771 30.61 13.24 9.19
CA PHE A 771 29.75 13.44 10.36
C PHE A 771 28.90 12.21 10.68
N LYS A 772 28.54 12.02 11.96
CA LYS A 772 27.64 10.95 12.38
C LYS A 772 26.18 11.40 12.25
N PRO A 773 25.37 10.82 11.33
CA PRO A 773 23.99 11.22 11.16
C PRO A 773 23.10 10.63 12.25
N SER A 774 21.95 11.25 12.53
CA SER A 774 20.91 10.66 13.37
C SER A 774 20.32 9.44 12.67
N TRP A 775 20.63 8.23 13.16
CA TRP A 775 20.19 6.97 12.54
C TRP A 775 18.68 6.93 12.26
N GLY A 776 17.84 7.30 13.23
CA GLY A 776 16.39 7.32 13.02
C GLY A 776 15.93 8.27 11.90
N ALA A 777 16.64 9.39 11.68
CA ALA A 777 16.30 10.31 10.60
C ALA A 777 16.66 9.72 9.23
N VAL A 778 17.81 9.05 9.11
CA VAL A 778 18.21 8.33 7.90
C VAL A 778 17.20 7.22 7.57
N VAL A 779 16.84 6.41 8.58
CA VAL A 779 15.84 5.34 8.43
C VAL A 779 14.51 5.90 7.93
N LEU A 780 14.00 7.00 8.52
CA LEU A 780 12.76 7.62 8.05
C LEU A 780 12.84 8.10 6.61
N ALA A 781 13.92 8.81 6.23
CA ALA A 781 14.08 9.30 4.87
C ALA A 781 14.09 8.13 3.85
N TYR A 782 14.79 7.05 4.20
CA TYR A 782 14.89 5.85 3.36
C TYR A 782 13.54 5.12 3.24
N LEU A 783 12.81 4.94 4.35
CA LEU A 783 11.49 4.29 4.34
C LEU A 783 10.45 5.11 3.56
N PHE A 784 10.45 6.44 3.69
CA PHE A 784 9.55 7.30 2.92
C PHE A 784 9.89 7.32 1.43
N MET A 785 11.18 7.26 1.08
CA MET A 785 11.57 7.08 -0.31
C MET A 785 11.19 5.69 -0.83
N GLN A 786 11.36 4.64 -0.03
CA GLN A 786 10.96 3.28 -0.41
C GLN A 786 9.45 3.18 -0.65
N LEU A 787 8.64 3.89 0.14
CA LEU A 787 7.21 4.06 -0.08
C LEU A 787 6.91 4.70 -1.45
N HIS A 788 7.59 5.82 -1.78
CA HIS A 788 7.46 6.47 -3.08
C HIS A 788 7.80 5.51 -4.22
N ILE A 789 8.96 4.87 -4.17
CA ILE A 789 9.47 3.98 -5.21
C ILE A 789 8.50 2.82 -5.45
N THR A 790 8.01 2.18 -4.38
CA THR A 790 7.08 1.05 -4.47
C THR A 790 5.76 1.44 -5.16
N ILE A 791 5.20 2.60 -4.80
CA ILE A 791 3.97 3.10 -5.40
C ILE A 791 4.20 3.52 -6.85
N ALA A 792 5.22 4.36 -7.08
CA ALA A 792 5.54 4.90 -8.40
C ALA A 792 5.88 3.80 -9.41
N PHE A 793 6.54 2.73 -8.99
CA PHE A 793 6.82 1.55 -9.82
C PHE A 793 5.55 1.01 -10.46
N SER A 794 4.52 0.74 -9.65
CA SER A 794 3.25 0.20 -10.13
C SER A 794 2.51 1.16 -11.07
N VAL A 795 2.56 2.46 -10.79
CA VAL A 795 1.87 3.48 -11.60
C VAL A 795 2.54 3.68 -12.96
N ILE A 796 3.88 3.72 -13.00
CA ILE A 796 4.64 4.02 -14.23
C ILE A 796 4.76 2.81 -15.16
N VAL A 797 4.80 1.57 -14.63
CA VAL A 797 4.92 0.37 -15.47
C VAL A 797 3.61 -0.02 -16.18
N ASN A 798 2.46 0.36 -15.62
CA ASN A 798 1.15 -0.04 -16.13
C ASN A 798 0.88 0.32 -17.61
N PRO A 799 1.21 1.52 -18.11
CA PRO A 799 1.14 1.83 -19.53
C PRO A 799 1.96 0.88 -20.41
N ALA A 800 3.14 0.45 -19.95
CA ALA A 800 3.96 -0.50 -20.70
C ALA A 800 3.32 -1.89 -20.74
N PHE A 801 2.71 -2.35 -19.63
CA PHE A 801 1.94 -3.60 -19.62
C PHE A 801 0.77 -3.55 -20.59
N PHE A 802 -0.03 -2.48 -20.55
CA PHE A 802 -1.19 -2.34 -21.42
C PHE A 802 -0.81 -2.35 -22.91
N ILE A 803 0.24 -1.60 -23.28
CA ILE A 803 0.75 -1.57 -24.65
C ILE A 803 1.31 -2.95 -25.06
N ALA A 804 2.05 -3.62 -24.16
CA ALA A 804 2.60 -4.94 -24.43
C ALA A 804 1.51 -6.01 -24.61
N GLU A 805 0.47 -6.00 -23.78
CA GLU A 805 -0.70 -6.90 -23.91
C GLU A 805 -1.40 -6.68 -25.27
N ARG A 806 -1.54 -5.41 -25.67
CA ARG A 806 -2.13 -5.07 -26.96
C ARG A 806 -1.29 -5.55 -28.14
N LEU A 807 0.03 -5.37 -28.08
CA LEU A 807 0.94 -5.73 -29.17
C LEU A 807 1.23 -7.23 -29.24
N ALA A 808 1.45 -7.89 -28.10
CA ALA A 808 1.88 -9.29 -28.03
C ALA A 808 0.71 -10.28 -27.94
N LEU A 809 -0.36 -9.94 -27.21
CA LEU A 809 -1.52 -10.82 -27.00
C LEU A 809 -2.73 -10.44 -27.85
N GLY A 810 -2.73 -9.25 -28.44
CA GLY A 810 -3.83 -8.74 -29.26
C GLY A 810 -5.08 -8.38 -28.45
N MET A 811 -4.92 -8.16 -27.14
CA MET A 811 -5.95 -7.60 -26.25
C MET A 811 -6.15 -6.10 -26.54
N HIS A 812 -7.19 -5.48 -25.99
CA HIS A 812 -7.44 -4.02 -26.05
C HIS A 812 -7.54 -3.46 -27.48
N LYS A 813 -8.05 -4.26 -28.43
CA LYS A 813 -8.21 -3.85 -29.83
C LYS A 813 -9.50 -3.07 -30.02
N LYS A 814 -9.38 -1.82 -30.52
CA LYS A 814 -10.49 -0.98 -30.98
C LYS A 814 -11.41 -1.75 -31.94
N GLN A 815 -12.72 -1.80 -31.70
CA GLN A 815 -13.70 -2.38 -32.62
C GLN A 815 -13.75 -1.60 -33.95
N ALA A 816 -13.81 -2.32 -35.07
CA ALA A 816 -13.68 -1.75 -36.42
C ALA A 816 -14.89 -0.90 -36.88
N THR A 817 -16.06 -1.05 -36.24
CA THR A 817 -17.32 -0.41 -36.65
C THR A 817 -17.38 1.11 -36.46
N ASP A 818 -16.55 1.67 -35.56
CA ASP A 818 -16.54 3.12 -35.30
C ASP A 818 -15.77 3.94 -36.36
N ILE A 819 -14.93 3.29 -37.18
CA ILE A 819 -14.19 3.96 -38.25
C ILE A 819 -15.13 4.29 -39.43
N GLU A 820 -16.11 3.42 -39.71
CA GLU A 820 -17.10 3.63 -40.78
C GLU A 820 -18.24 4.57 -40.35
N ALA A 821 -18.65 4.54 -39.07
CA ALA A 821 -19.67 5.46 -38.55
C ALA A 821 -19.20 6.92 -38.54
N GLY A 822 -17.91 7.17 -38.25
CA GLY A 822 -17.32 8.51 -38.29
C GLY A 822 -17.24 9.12 -39.70
N LEU A 823 -17.11 8.29 -40.75
CA LEU A 823 -17.10 8.76 -42.14
C LEU A 823 -18.51 9.18 -42.61
N ASN A 824 -19.56 8.46 -42.20
CA ASN A 824 -20.93 8.77 -42.62
C ASN A 824 -21.59 9.93 -41.87
N TYR A 825 -21.07 10.33 -40.70
CA TYR A 825 -21.65 11.41 -39.90
C TYR A 825 -21.05 12.79 -40.19
N THR A 826 -19.99 12.88 -41.01
CA THR A 826 -19.24 14.13 -41.24
C THR A 826 -19.84 15.00 -42.36
N GLU A 827 -20.87 14.53 -43.08
CA GLU A 827 -21.45 15.24 -44.23
C GLU A 827 -22.68 16.10 -43.94
N SER A 828 -23.23 16.15 -42.71
CA SER A 828 -24.59 16.69 -42.50
C SER A 828 -24.86 17.60 -41.29
N LEU A 829 -23.89 18.34 -40.73
CA LEU A 829 -24.22 19.29 -39.64
C LEU A 829 -23.76 20.74 -39.89
N THR A 830 -24.74 21.64 -39.86
CA THR A 830 -24.61 23.11 -39.84
C THR A 830 -24.25 23.64 -38.44
N PRO A 831 -23.68 24.85 -38.32
CA PRO A 831 -22.98 25.31 -37.11
C PRO A 831 -23.83 25.60 -35.84
N ALA A 832 -25.15 25.37 -35.88
CA ALA A 832 -26.08 25.84 -34.84
C ALA A 832 -26.49 24.78 -33.79
N GLU A 833 -26.30 23.49 -34.04
CA GLU A 833 -26.80 22.42 -33.14
C GLU A 833 -25.76 21.86 -32.14
N VAL A 834 -24.52 22.39 -32.12
CA VAL A 834 -23.41 21.87 -31.29
C VAL A 834 -23.59 22.14 -29.76
N GLN A 835 -24.67 22.78 -29.32
CA GLN A 835 -24.87 23.18 -27.92
C GLN A 835 -25.74 22.24 -27.05
N SER A 836 -26.23 21.10 -27.57
CA SER A 836 -27.25 20.29 -26.88
C SER A 836 -26.84 18.87 -26.45
N GLU A 837 -25.56 18.63 -26.14
CA GLU A 837 -25.09 17.36 -25.56
C GLU A 837 -24.72 17.52 -24.06
N PRO A 838 -25.00 16.53 -23.19
CA PRO A 838 -24.87 16.66 -21.75
C PRO A 838 -23.40 16.81 -21.31
N ARG A 839 -23.15 17.78 -20.43
CA ARG A 839 -21.86 18.04 -19.77
C ARG A 839 -21.31 16.76 -19.13
N ARG A 840 -20.16 16.28 -19.62
CA ARG A 840 -19.40 15.16 -19.05
C ARG A 840 -18.97 15.49 -17.62
N SER A 841 -19.48 14.73 -16.65
CA SER A 841 -19.18 14.91 -15.22
C SER A 841 -17.79 14.34 -14.90
N SER A 842 -16.90 15.14 -14.31
CA SER A 842 -15.50 14.80 -13.94
C SER A 842 -15.38 13.86 -12.72
N LYS A 843 -16.21 12.80 -12.66
CA LYS A 843 -16.39 11.97 -11.45
C LYS A 843 -15.20 11.07 -11.07
N MET A 844 -14.19 10.88 -11.92
CA MET A 844 -13.01 10.02 -11.66
C MET A 844 -11.71 10.67 -12.17
N SER A 845 -10.69 10.77 -11.32
CA SER A 845 -9.32 11.15 -11.74
C SER A 845 -8.54 9.89 -12.09
N TYR A 846 -8.02 9.81 -13.31
CA TYR A 846 -7.16 8.70 -13.74
C TYR A 846 -5.71 8.99 -13.43
N VAL A 847 -4.99 7.99 -12.94
CA VAL A 847 -3.62 8.13 -12.41
C VAL A 847 -2.58 7.51 -13.33
N SER A 848 -2.98 6.55 -14.17
CA SER A 848 -2.09 5.96 -15.17
C SER A 848 -2.53 6.29 -16.59
N VAL A 849 -1.57 6.36 -17.50
CA VAL A 849 -1.82 6.56 -18.94
C VAL A 849 -2.56 5.37 -19.55
N ALA A 850 -2.38 4.18 -18.98
CA ALA A 850 -3.12 2.97 -19.37
C ALA A 850 -4.63 3.12 -19.17
N ASP A 851 -5.07 3.83 -18.13
CA ASP A 851 -6.51 4.07 -17.88
C ASP A 851 -7.17 4.82 -19.03
N SER A 852 -6.38 5.63 -19.72
CA SER A 852 -6.81 6.53 -20.76
C SER A 852 -6.95 5.85 -22.14
N GLU A 853 -6.23 4.75 -22.35
CA GLU A 853 -6.21 3.99 -23.61
C GLU A 853 -7.36 2.97 -23.71
N ARG A 854 -8.14 2.80 -22.63
CA ARG A 854 -9.25 1.82 -22.53
C ARG A 854 -10.44 2.17 -23.40
N GLU A 855 -11.09 1.15 -23.95
CA GLU A 855 -12.26 1.28 -24.82
C GLU A 855 -13.57 1.37 -24.01
N PHE A 856 -13.73 0.52 -22.99
CA PHE A 856 -14.92 0.44 -22.12
C PHE A 856 -14.80 1.32 -20.85
N LYS A 857 -14.59 2.63 -21.02
CA LYS A 857 -14.31 3.55 -19.90
C LYS A 857 -15.44 3.69 -18.87
N ASP A 858 -16.67 3.51 -19.31
CA ASP A 858 -17.89 3.66 -18.50
C ASP A 858 -18.52 2.30 -18.13
N ASP A 859 -17.92 1.18 -18.57
CA ASP A 859 -18.39 -0.18 -18.29
C ASP A 859 -17.24 -1.04 -17.72
N ALA A 860 -17.07 -0.92 -16.40
CA ALA A 860 -16.08 -1.67 -15.64
C ALA A 860 -16.27 -3.21 -15.72
N GLU A 861 -17.47 -3.69 -16.06
CA GLU A 861 -17.75 -5.11 -16.18
C GLU A 861 -17.29 -5.66 -17.54
N ALA A 862 -17.48 -4.90 -18.62
CA ALA A 862 -16.96 -5.24 -19.95
C ALA A 862 -15.42 -5.22 -19.99
N GLU A 863 -14.79 -4.28 -19.28
CA GLU A 863 -13.33 -4.20 -19.16
C GLU A 863 -12.76 -5.40 -18.37
N ALA A 864 -13.31 -5.67 -17.19
CA ALA A 864 -12.91 -6.83 -16.41
C ALA A 864 -13.17 -8.15 -17.17
N ALA A 865 -14.18 -8.19 -18.05
CA ALA A 865 -14.49 -9.36 -18.88
C ALA A 865 -13.35 -9.74 -19.85
N GLU A 866 -12.59 -8.78 -20.36
CA GLU A 866 -11.47 -9.07 -21.28
C GLU A 866 -10.30 -9.78 -20.57
N TYR A 867 -10.07 -9.43 -19.30
CA TYR A 867 -9.11 -10.11 -18.41
C TYR A 867 -9.67 -11.39 -17.78
N ARG A 868 -10.98 -11.67 -17.94
CA ARG A 868 -11.68 -12.85 -17.40
C ARG A 868 -11.70 -13.99 -18.42
N GLY A 869 -10.94 -15.04 -18.14
CA GLY A 869 -10.98 -16.30 -18.85
C GLY A 869 -9.68 -17.05 -18.66
N GLY A 870 -9.73 -18.34 -18.30
CA GLY A 870 -8.53 -19.09 -17.86
C GLY A 870 -7.33 -18.99 -18.83
N SER A 871 -7.57 -18.91 -20.14
CA SER A 871 -6.51 -18.74 -21.15
C SER A 871 -5.96 -17.31 -21.22
N ASN A 872 -6.81 -16.28 -21.22
CA ASN A 872 -6.35 -14.88 -21.27
C ASN A 872 -5.67 -14.46 -19.97
N THR A 873 -6.19 -14.91 -18.83
CA THR A 873 -5.61 -14.63 -17.51
C THR A 873 -4.17 -15.14 -17.42
N VAL A 874 -3.91 -16.39 -17.85
CA VAL A 874 -2.55 -16.95 -17.83
C VAL A 874 -1.63 -16.19 -18.79
N LYS A 875 -2.10 -15.83 -19.99
CA LYS A 875 -1.28 -15.12 -20.99
C LYS A 875 -0.80 -13.76 -20.50
N TYR A 876 -1.69 -12.93 -19.96
CA TYR A 876 -1.28 -11.59 -19.51
C TYR A 876 -0.41 -11.66 -18.25
N VAL A 877 -0.71 -12.57 -17.31
CA VAL A 877 0.11 -12.76 -16.10
C VAL A 877 1.53 -13.17 -16.49
N VAL A 878 1.68 -14.15 -17.39
CA VAL A 878 3.01 -14.58 -17.88
C VAL A 878 3.73 -13.42 -18.57
N LEU A 879 3.05 -12.65 -19.42
CA LEU A 879 3.66 -11.51 -20.10
C LEU A 879 4.18 -10.46 -19.10
N ARG A 880 3.37 -10.08 -18.10
CA ARG A 880 3.78 -9.10 -17.08
C ARG A 880 4.94 -9.62 -16.23
N VAL A 881 4.91 -10.89 -15.81
CA VAL A 881 6.03 -11.52 -15.08
C VAL A 881 7.32 -11.50 -15.90
N VAL A 882 7.25 -11.84 -17.19
CA VAL A 882 8.42 -11.80 -18.09
C VAL A 882 8.98 -10.38 -18.22
N ILE A 883 8.12 -9.37 -18.35
CA ILE A 883 8.54 -7.97 -18.39
C ILE A 883 9.25 -7.61 -17.09
N VAL A 884 8.68 -7.92 -15.91
CA VAL A 884 9.31 -7.64 -14.61
C VAL A 884 10.67 -8.35 -14.48
N ILE A 885 10.80 -9.59 -14.94
CA ILE A 885 12.09 -10.31 -14.94
C ILE A 885 13.13 -9.57 -15.80
N ILE A 886 12.75 -9.07 -16.98
CA ILE A 886 13.66 -8.27 -17.82
C ILE A 886 14.09 -7.00 -17.09
N LEU A 887 13.16 -6.31 -16.42
CA LEU A 887 13.47 -5.12 -15.64
C LEU A 887 14.47 -5.43 -14.51
N VAL A 888 14.31 -6.56 -13.81
CA VAL A 888 15.24 -7.03 -12.78
C VAL A 888 16.62 -7.28 -13.35
N VAL A 889 16.72 -8.00 -14.48
CA VAL A 889 18.02 -8.26 -15.12
C VAL A 889 18.73 -6.95 -15.50
N LEU A 890 18.00 -5.99 -16.08
CA LEU A 890 18.56 -4.68 -16.40
C LEU A 890 18.98 -3.91 -15.15
N ALA A 891 18.17 -3.93 -14.09
CA ALA A 891 18.50 -3.27 -12.83
C ALA A 891 19.77 -3.85 -12.20
N VAL A 892 19.93 -5.18 -12.18
CA VAL A 892 21.14 -5.84 -11.66
C VAL A 892 22.37 -5.48 -12.50
N ILE A 893 22.26 -5.43 -13.83
CA ILE A 893 23.39 -5.06 -14.70
C ILE A 893 23.88 -3.63 -14.43
N PHE A 894 22.97 -2.69 -14.16
CA PHE A 894 23.31 -1.27 -14.00
C PHE A 894 23.33 -0.80 -12.54
N GLN A 895 23.34 -1.73 -11.57
CA GLN A 895 23.19 -1.39 -10.15
C GLN A 895 24.33 -0.50 -9.61
N ASP A 896 25.55 -0.69 -10.13
CA ASP A 896 26.77 0.01 -9.69
C ASP A 896 26.91 1.40 -10.32
N HIS A 897 26.12 1.71 -11.36
CA HIS A 897 26.18 2.96 -12.12
C HIS A 897 24.84 3.72 -12.08
N PHE A 898 24.20 3.74 -10.91
CA PHE A 898 22.86 4.31 -10.72
C PHE A 898 22.71 5.74 -11.31
N SER A 899 23.64 6.64 -10.98
CA SER A 899 23.57 8.04 -11.41
C SER A 899 23.65 8.17 -12.94
N ASP A 900 24.57 7.44 -13.58
CA ASP A 900 24.71 7.43 -15.04
C ASP A 900 23.50 6.79 -15.72
N PHE A 901 22.92 5.75 -15.11
CA PHE A 901 21.70 5.11 -15.61
C PHE A 901 20.50 6.06 -15.56
N ALA A 902 20.31 6.77 -14.44
CA ALA A 902 19.25 7.78 -14.32
C ALA A 902 19.43 8.93 -15.34
N ASP A 903 20.66 9.42 -15.51
CA ASP A 903 21.01 10.46 -16.48
C ASP A 903 20.76 9.99 -17.94
N PHE A 904 21.11 8.73 -18.26
CA PHE A 904 20.86 8.10 -19.55
C PHE A 904 19.36 8.03 -19.87
N VAL A 905 18.54 7.61 -18.90
CA VAL A 905 17.08 7.50 -19.07
C VAL A 905 16.44 8.88 -19.30
N GLY A 906 16.87 9.89 -18.54
CA GLY A 906 16.42 11.27 -18.70
C GLY A 906 16.78 11.87 -20.07
N ALA A 907 18.05 11.75 -20.47
CA ALA A 907 18.55 12.31 -21.72
C ALA A 907 17.98 11.64 -22.98
N SER A 908 17.58 10.37 -22.89
CA SER A 908 17.11 9.57 -24.03
C SER A 908 15.59 9.60 -24.20
N CYS A 909 14.88 8.63 -23.60
CA CYS A 909 13.46 8.40 -23.81
C CYS A 909 12.60 9.54 -23.27
N ILE A 910 12.96 10.11 -22.11
CA ILE A 910 12.17 11.18 -21.48
C ILE A 910 12.29 12.47 -22.28
N THR A 911 13.50 12.87 -22.68
CA THR A 911 13.70 14.05 -23.56
C THR A 911 12.95 13.90 -24.89
N THR A 912 13.01 12.71 -25.49
CA THR A 912 12.30 12.43 -26.76
C THR A 912 10.78 12.56 -26.58
N ASN A 913 10.23 11.94 -25.54
CA ASN A 913 8.79 11.85 -25.33
C ASN A 913 8.18 13.15 -24.76
N CYS A 914 8.87 13.79 -23.81
CA CYS A 914 8.33 14.94 -23.07
C CYS A 914 8.65 16.29 -23.72
N ILE A 915 9.72 16.38 -24.53
CA ILE A 915 10.17 17.64 -25.12
C ILE A 915 10.10 17.60 -26.65
N LEU A 916 10.82 16.66 -27.28
CA LEU A 916 11.02 16.70 -28.75
C LEU A 916 9.73 16.40 -29.52
N LEU A 917 9.12 15.24 -29.29
CA LEU A 917 7.94 14.80 -30.04
C LEU A 917 6.75 15.76 -29.92
N PRO A 918 6.38 16.28 -28.73
CA PRO A 918 5.28 17.23 -28.61
C PRO A 918 5.47 18.51 -29.44
N ILE A 919 6.67 19.08 -29.44
CA ILE A 919 6.98 20.29 -30.20
C ILE A 919 6.98 19.98 -31.70
N ILE A 920 7.56 18.86 -32.11
CA ILE A 920 7.60 18.43 -33.52
C ILE A 920 6.17 18.22 -34.07
N TYR A 921 5.32 17.50 -33.33
CA TYR A 921 3.93 17.26 -33.75
C TYR A 921 3.14 18.56 -33.89
N TYR A 922 3.31 19.48 -32.94
CA TYR A 922 2.70 20.81 -33.02
C TYR A 922 3.19 21.59 -34.25
N LEU A 923 4.51 21.63 -34.49
CA LEU A 923 5.07 22.34 -35.64
C LEU A 923 4.57 21.77 -36.97
N ILE A 924 4.49 20.44 -37.10
CA ILE A 924 3.99 19.81 -38.32
C ILE A 924 2.52 20.18 -38.59
N LYS A 925 1.68 20.21 -37.55
CA LYS A 925 0.24 20.43 -37.72
C LYS A 925 -0.18 21.90 -37.75
N ALA A 926 0.57 22.76 -37.08
CA ALA A 926 0.24 24.17 -36.94
C ALA A 926 1.17 25.10 -37.74
N TRP A 927 2.11 24.57 -38.57
CA TRP A 927 3.13 25.36 -39.25
C TRP A 927 2.61 26.62 -39.93
N THR A 928 1.52 26.54 -40.69
CA THR A 928 1.00 27.68 -41.45
C THR A 928 0.28 28.72 -40.58
N ARG A 929 -0.18 28.33 -39.38
CA ARG A 929 -0.94 29.17 -38.45
C ARG A 929 -0.06 29.85 -37.39
N VAL A 930 1.14 29.32 -37.17
CA VAL A 930 2.05 29.77 -36.11
C VAL A 930 2.91 30.95 -36.59
N PRO A 931 3.04 32.03 -35.81
CA PRO A 931 3.87 33.18 -36.15
C PRO A 931 5.37 32.83 -36.14
N MET A 932 6.18 33.57 -36.89
CA MET A 932 7.60 33.26 -37.10
C MET A 932 8.42 33.22 -35.80
N TYR A 933 8.13 34.10 -34.83
CA TYR A 933 8.85 34.12 -33.55
C TYR A 933 8.68 32.80 -32.78
N GLU A 934 7.49 32.21 -32.82
CA GLU A 934 7.18 30.96 -32.12
C GLU A 934 7.80 29.77 -32.83
N LYS A 935 7.84 29.77 -34.18
CA LYS A 935 8.57 28.75 -34.96
C LYS A 935 10.06 28.74 -34.63
N VAL A 936 10.67 29.92 -34.60
CA VAL A 936 12.10 30.07 -34.28
C VAL A 936 12.35 29.57 -32.86
N ALA A 937 11.56 30.01 -31.88
CA ALA A 937 11.69 29.54 -30.49
C ALA A 937 11.52 28.01 -30.37
N ALA A 938 10.49 27.43 -30.98
CA ALA A 938 10.26 25.99 -30.99
C ALA A 938 11.44 25.21 -31.58
N THR A 939 11.98 25.71 -32.71
CA THR A 939 13.09 25.08 -33.43
C THR A 939 14.36 25.13 -32.59
N ILE A 940 14.64 26.26 -31.93
CA ILE A 940 15.79 26.40 -31.01
C ILE A 940 15.70 25.40 -29.86
N VAL A 941 14.55 25.30 -29.20
CA VAL A 941 14.37 24.36 -28.07
C VAL A 941 14.58 22.91 -28.52
N VAL A 942 13.99 22.53 -29.66
CA VAL A 942 14.16 21.17 -30.22
C VAL A 942 15.61 20.88 -30.56
N VAL A 943 16.32 21.80 -31.23
CA VAL A 943 17.72 21.59 -31.62
C VAL A 943 18.63 21.48 -30.40
N ILE A 944 18.48 22.38 -29.42
CA ILE A 944 19.30 22.35 -28.20
C ILE A 944 19.04 21.06 -27.42
N CYS A 945 17.78 20.71 -27.15
CA CYS A 945 17.44 19.51 -26.38
C CYS A 945 17.83 18.22 -27.12
N PHE A 946 17.77 18.21 -28.46
CA PHE A 946 18.23 17.08 -29.26
C PHE A 946 19.75 16.89 -29.17
N ILE A 947 20.53 17.96 -29.34
CA ILE A 947 22.00 17.90 -29.25
C ILE A 947 22.44 17.49 -27.84
N LEU A 948 21.90 18.14 -26.81
CA LEU A 948 22.22 17.84 -25.41
C LEU A 948 21.76 16.42 -25.04
N GLY A 949 20.55 16.03 -25.43
CA GLY A 949 20.03 14.67 -25.21
C GLY A 949 20.92 13.61 -25.86
N CYS A 950 21.30 13.77 -27.13
CA CYS A 950 22.21 12.85 -27.81
C CYS A 950 23.60 12.81 -27.16
N TYR A 951 24.17 13.97 -26.79
CA TYR A 951 25.48 14.04 -26.15
C TYR A 951 25.47 13.33 -24.79
N VAL A 952 24.52 13.65 -23.91
CA VAL A 952 24.42 13.04 -22.57
C VAL A 952 24.12 11.56 -22.67
N THR A 953 23.21 11.14 -23.56
CA THR A 953 22.91 9.72 -23.81
C THR A 953 24.17 8.98 -24.25
N TYR A 954 25.00 9.58 -25.09
CA TYR A 954 26.27 8.98 -25.52
C TYR A 954 27.30 8.90 -24.38
N THR A 955 27.50 9.98 -23.61
CA THR A 955 28.52 10.00 -22.55
C THR A 955 28.15 9.08 -21.39
N THR A 956 26.89 9.12 -20.94
CA THR A 956 26.37 8.22 -19.89
C THR A 956 26.29 6.79 -20.38
N GLY A 957 25.88 6.56 -21.64
CA GLY A 957 25.93 5.24 -22.27
C GLY A 957 27.35 4.67 -22.33
N LYS A 958 28.35 5.49 -22.64
CA LYS A 958 29.76 5.06 -22.59
C LYS A 958 30.16 4.66 -21.16
N ALA A 959 29.79 5.44 -20.15
CA ALA A 959 30.06 5.10 -18.75
C ALA A 959 29.37 3.79 -18.33
N LEU A 960 28.13 3.56 -18.78
CA LEU A 960 27.34 2.36 -18.45
C LEU A 960 27.84 1.08 -19.13
N PHE A 961 28.27 1.15 -20.39
CA PHE A 961 28.63 -0.04 -21.18
C PHE A 961 30.14 -0.26 -21.32
N ALA A 962 30.95 0.73 -20.96
CA ALA A 962 32.41 0.69 -20.99
C ALA A 962 32.99 1.59 -19.87
N PRO A 963 32.78 1.20 -18.59
CA PRO A 963 33.22 1.99 -17.45
C PRO A 963 34.74 2.13 -17.42
N THR A 964 35.21 3.25 -16.87
CA THR A 964 36.61 3.49 -16.56
C THR A 964 36.75 3.56 -15.04
N ASP A 965 37.69 2.81 -14.46
CA ASP A 965 37.95 2.84 -13.03
C ASP A 965 38.44 4.24 -12.61
N ASP A 966 37.63 4.95 -11.82
CA ASP A 966 37.96 6.25 -11.22
C ASP A 966 37.51 6.19 -9.76
N ASP A 967 38.48 5.99 -8.86
CA ASP A 967 38.25 5.81 -7.42
C ASP A 967 38.13 7.15 -6.65
N THR A 968 37.87 8.26 -7.35
CA THR A 968 37.75 9.58 -6.72
C THR A 968 36.45 9.71 -5.91
N GLU A 969 36.56 10.05 -4.63
CA GLU A 969 35.41 10.14 -3.71
C GLU A 969 34.51 11.35 -4.02
N PHE A 970 35.12 12.49 -4.38
CA PHE A 970 34.43 13.73 -4.77
C PHE A 970 34.83 14.16 -6.18
N PRO A 971 34.31 13.50 -7.24
CA PRO A 971 34.79 13.65 -8.62
C PRO A 971 34.55 15.04 -9.23
N TYR A 972 33.71 15.86 -8.58
CA TYR A 972 33.36 17.20 -9.05
C TYR A 972 34.21 18.31 -8.43
N CYS A 973 35.02 17.98 -7.43
CA CYS A 973 35.88 18.92 -6.72
C CYS A 973 37.26 19.04 -7.37
N ASP A 974 37.97 20.13 -7.06
CA ASP A 974 39.40 20.27 -7.40
C ASP A 974 40.24 19.23 -6.62
N SER A 975 41.42 18.91 -7.15
CA SER A 975 42.44 17.99 -6.61
C SER A 975 42.69 18.08 -5.11
N LYS A 976 42.53 19.27 -4.52
CA LYS A 976 42.66 19.47 -3.06
C LYS A 976 41.56 18.75 -2.26
N TYR A 977 40.35 18.66 -2.80
CA TYR A 977 39.14 18.20 -2.12
C TYR A 977 38.54 16.94 -2.77
N GLU A 978 39.24 16.34 -3.74
CA GLU A 978 38.76 15.16 -4.49
C GLU A 978 38.71 13.88 -3.64
N ASN A 979 39.54 13.77 -2.60
CA ASN A 979 39.63 12.61 -1.69
C ASN A 979 39.70 13.02 -0.20
N GLN A 980 39.36 14.27 0.12
CA GLN A 980 39.39 14.79 1.50
C GLN A 980 38.22 15.72 1.74
N VAL A 981 37.47 15.47 2.80
CA VAL A 981 36.36 16.32 3.22
C VAL A 981 36.88 17.72 3.57
N TYR A 982 36.25 18.78 3.06
CA TYR A 982 36.71 20.16 3.30
C TYR A 982 36.46 20.62 4.75
N TYR A 983 35.49 20.01 5.43
CA TYR A 983 35.06 20.32 6.78
C TYR A 983 34.51 19.07 7.46
N ASN A 984 35.02 18.73 8.65
CA ASN A 984 34.53 17.63 9.45
C ASN A 984 34.09 18.15 10.82
N TYR A 985 32.76 18.21 11.02
CA TYR A 985 32.16 18.72 12.25
C TYR A 985 32.59 17.92 13.49
N THR A 986 32.54 16.58 13.40
CA THR A 986 32.89 15.67 14.49
C THR A 986 34.32 15.88 14.94
N ALA A 987 35.25 16.00 14.00
CA ALA A 987 36.66 16.22 14.28
C ALA A 987 36.92 17.57 14.95
N GLU A 988 36.21 18.63 14.55
CA GLU A 988 36.41 19.98 15.11
C GLU A 988 35.74 20.19 16.48
N HIS A 989 34.62 19.51 16.77
CA HIS A 989 33.77 19.86 17.91
C HIS A 989 33.44 18.71 18.86
N GLU A 990 33.68 17.46 18.47
CA GLU A 990 33.32 16.26 19.25
C GLU A 990 34.53 15.35 19.53
N SER A 991 35.76 15.82 19.24
CA SER A 991 37.02 15.12 19.50
C SER A 991 37.57 15.26 20.92
#